data_AF-R6SKL4-F1
#
_entry.id   AF-R6SKL4-F1
#
_cell.length_a   1.000
_cell.length_b   1.000
_cell.length_c   1.000
_cell.angle_alpha   90.00
_cell.angle_beta   90.00
_cell.angle_gamma   90.00
#
_symmetry.space_group_name_H-M   'P 1'
#
loop_
_entity.id
_entity.type
_entity.pdbx_description
1 polymer ?
#
loop_
_entity_poly.entity_id
_entity_poly.type
_entity_poly.pdbx_seq_one_letter_code
_entity_poly.pdbx_strand_id
1 'polypeptide(L)'
;MRQSEDLLEVSLNHQDERATAFGRSVAFMRQAYPNMAAMTYDNRTARGAEHLVLVKFVLGIGEEKKILSYQYCTEETTANNVPGGLESKAVTLDGHTVQTGIYPVILPEEDLYRGAFVIHVKSDMPGVFLRFGCGNVAFMHHSPNAAMKGEAIDCEEGSAAIAEDAVVIRHAERDFVTYVRGNMDFSICQKETGGSYAEGYTTGDEVWLMIGFSVDETEACRLSALEACAEMEKVADYYRRKLENLYIHTPDKELDASFMHAYLNLEYSWLYPFGWIECIQHWPTLCHMEQTAAEEWAGNFDRTKETLRSQLQYMRDDGAILELHPNHTARRDWGGDNHFFVRELLHYLQMTGDLDFARECQPYIEKIIRQTFGEYDATRTGILAWHSQIGNQEDFESTPGRGAAPGSEGVQMLSLAADYFDILGECERAKAYRALSAYCLEAWKKRIWKKDLGRAIWFSDDYGQARLDTTYHGICYPIIYGQVDSFDAQSSMDHLMHRMTGEEGEVFQSNHFGDHRFDWVPTWGMQAGSDMQPFATAAYAKIGKHEAAIRPLDFVATRVCGDYQRGSFPETANETRFGYFSPSAGVFAQGVIESIFGVTRDLFANVTTISPCFPGGWEHAALRTPIVNYTYQKQGNSFTIAFRSADTTQKKLLWRTDFVKNISVCADGKPVACHVAYECGFCIVSADLGCASDVICSVAYQPIAIALHLPAIAVCGEKPHITAEGAEIIGIADRCGVLDEDGAYRTDLLDAYVGYGDFGLVNFARRTFAVRLRHDGIVLSVPCSVTVVPPYRMETEYATHTVTVRFWNRTGKSIDSDAYLMTGSTLVKSHLCCGAGESAACRFERIPDTVPGKNRAMLHIGGVFSGEILFTAPMDTAQTEQLTIPDDLTVAYPAWRDMAYFPHHGCTVINPDAFLRDMPDKVEIGGLSFALNGRFAPVATRENRVLHLPIARAARKLFVLFSAFADDHEICSEPFDAEIVCEKEGAYLLPVYRKTLCFPGDLDYGFGAEVVADFSTYKPGAARPSVLPPLGETDYADTVPPVYPTRDLWCKNHAVEVGNTVLNLLEFDLGETRTIKELTLLAKASDAAGGVFGIAIC
;
A
#
# COMPACT_ATOMS: atom_id res chain seq x y z
N MET A 1 35.55 12.76 18.20
CA MET A 1 34.89 14.08 18.19
C MET A 1 33.69 13.93 17.28
N ARG A 2 32.47 14.09 17.81
CA ARG A 2 31.26 14.17 16.99
C ARG A 2 31.43 15.30 15.97
N GLN A 3 30.87 15.15 14.77
CA GLN A 3 30.81 16.24 13.80
C GLN A 3 30.06 17.43 14.40
N SER A 4 30.31 18.64 13.90
CA SER A 4 29.49 19.80 14.28
C SER A 4 28.03 19.51 13.91
N GLU A 5 27.09 19.88 14.78
CA GLU A 5 25.67 19.69 14.53
C GLU A 5 25.20 20.39 13.24
N ASP A 6 25.90 21.44 12.81
CA ASP A 6 25.65 22.17 11.55
C ASP A 6 26.20 21.47 10.30
N LEU A 7 26.97 20.40 10.48
CA LEU A 7 27.49 19.55 9.39
C LEU A 7 26.71 18.24 9.25
N LEU A 8 25.76 17.97 10.16
CA LEU A 8 24.80 16.88 10.00
C LEU A 8 23.83 17.27 8.87
N GLU A 9 23.82 16.52 7.78
CA GLU A 9 22.78 16.68 6.76
C GLU A 9 21.42 16.39 7.40
N VAL A 10 20.52 17.38 7.41
CA VAL A 10 19.12 17.18 7.80
C VAL A 10 18.46 16.34 6.69
N SER A 11 18.64 15.03 6.78
CA SER A 11 18.02 14.04 5.89
C SER A 11 16.94 13.28 6.64
N LEU A 12 16.00 12.66 5.90
CA LEU A 12 14.92 11.83 6.45
C LEU A 12 15.42 10.68 7.36
N ASN A 13 16.73 10.39 7.36
CA ASN A 13 17.33 9.27 8.09
C ASN A 13 17.65 9.56 9.57
N HIS A 14 17.47 10.79 10.06
CA HIS A 14 17.89 11.15 11.41
C HIS A 14 16.72 11.19 12.41
N GLN A 15 16.62 10.12 13.21
CA GLN A 15 15.73 9.99 14.37
C GLN A 15 16.19 10.86 15.53
N ASP A 16 15.71 12.09 15.63
CA ASP A 16 16.16 12.94 16.72
C ASP A 16 15.05 13.46 17.60
N GLU A 17 13.77 13.31 17.24
CA GLU A 17 12.67 13.87 18.02
C GLU A 17 11.59 12.83 18.33
N ARG A 18 11.20 12.75 19.60
CA ARG A 18 10.08 11.93 20.08
C ARG A 18 8.88 12.81 20.37
N ALA A 19 7.68 12.29 20.15
CA ALA A 19 6.42 13.00 20.38
C ALA A 19 5.56 12.28 21.42
N THR A 20 4.77 13.07 22.15
CA THR A 20 3.66 12.61 22.99
C THR A 20 2.59 13.69 23.00
N ALA A 21 1.32 13.32 23.15
CA ALA A 21 0.25 14.29 23.20
C ALA A 21 -0.91 13.83 24.08
N PHE A 22 -1.73 14.78 24.52
CA PHE A 22 -3.04 14.52 25.10
C PHE A 22 -3.96 15.71 24.81
N GLY A 23 -5.02 15.49 24.03
CA GLY A 23 -5.86 16.56 23.51
C GLY A 23 -5.02 17.59 22.75
N ARG A 24 -5.12 18.87 23.13
CA ARG A 24 -4.38 19.97 22.48
C ARG A 24 -2.93 20.15 23.00
N SER A 25 -2.51 19.37 23.99
CA SER A 25 -1.17 19.47 24.57
C SER A 25 -0.22 18.53 23.82
N VAL A 26 0.68 19.07 23.00
CA VAL A 26 1.67 18.29 22.23
C VAL A 26 3.06 18.59 22.76
N ALA A 27 3.85 17.55 23.07
CA ALA A 27 5.21 17.69 23.57
C ALA A 27 6.21 16.95 22.69
N PHE A 28 7.29 17.64 22.34
CA PHE A 28 8.41 17.09 21.57
C PHE A 28 9.67 17.14 22.43
N MET A 29 10.50 16.10 22.34
CA MET A 29 11.79 16.02 23.03
C MET A 29 12.87 15.47 22.11
N ARG A 30 14.03 16.10 22.13
CA ARG A 30 15.20 15.64 21.38
C ARG A 30 15.88 14.43 22.03
N GLN A 31 16.38 13.51 21.20
CA GLN A 31 17.05 12.29 21.62
C GLN A 31 18.51 12.50 21.94
N ALA A 32 19.22 13.32 21.15
CA ALA A 32 20.65 13.55 21.37
C ALA A 32 20.94 14.35 22.64
N TYR A 33 19.98 15.18 23.06
CA TYR A 33 20.01 15.97 24.29
C TYR A 33 18.59 16.49 24.60
N PRO A 34 18.21 16.70 25.87
CA PRO A 34 16.81 16.83 26.28
C PRO A 34 16.26 18.26 26.10
N ASN A 35 16.45 18.85 24.93
CA ASN A 35 15.67 20.01 24.53
C ASN A 35 14.22 19.57 24.34
N MET A 36 13.28 20.40 24.83
CA MET A 36 11.86 20.10 24.80
C MET A 36 11.07 21.26 24.23
N ALA A 37 9.90 20.97 23.68
CA ALA A 37 8.92 22.00 23.38
C ALA A 37 7.54 21.59 23.83
N ALA A 38 6.84 22.55 24.43
CA ALA A 38 5.40 22.55 24.58
C ALA A 38 4.80 23.17 23.31
N MET A 39 3.90 22.45 22.67
CA MET A 39 3.27 22.82 21.41
C MET A 39 1.74 22.62 21.48
N THR A 40 1.04 23.20 20.51
CA THR A 40 -0.40 23.00 20.28
C THR A 40 -0.70 23.08 18.79
N TYR A 41 -1.89 22.66 18.40
CA TYR A 41 -2.42 22.87 17.05
C TYR A 41 -2.84 24.33 16.82
N ASP A 42 -2.76 24.79 15.58
CA ASP A 42 -3.20 26.13 15.19
C ASP A 42 -4.73 26.23 15.24
N ASN A 43 -5.24 27.27 15.91
CA ASN A 43 -6.67 27.53 16.11
C ASN A 43 -7.26 28.54 15.10
N ARG A 44 -6.42 29.10 14.22
CA ARG A 44 -6.78 30.12 13.22
C ARG A 44 -6.63 29.59 11.81
N THR A 45 -5.53 28.89 11.52
CA THR A 45 -5.16 28.47 10.15
C THR A 45 -5.05 26.95 10.07
N ALA A 46 -5.60 26.36 9.00
CA ALA A 46 -5.39 24.94 8.70
C ALA A 46 -3.97 24.75 8.16
N ARG A 47 -3.04 24.41 9.05
CA ARG A 47 -1.64 24.14 8.70
C ARG A 47 -1.46 22.63 8.64
N GLY A 48 -1.64 22.06 7.44
CA GLY A 48 -1.65 20.61 7.24
C GLY A 48 -0.37 19.85 7.64
N ALA A 49 0.73 20.54 7.97
CA ALA A 49 2.03 19.94 8.34
C ALA A 49 2.81 20.71 9.43
N GLU A 50 2.15 21.57 10.23
CA GLU A 50 2.84 22.41 11.22
C GLU A 50 2.16 22.43 12.59
N HIS A 51 2.97 22.47 13.66
CA HIS A 51 2.51 22.78 15.02
C HIS A 51 2.91 24.18 15.46
N LEU A 52 2.13 24.78 16.36
CA LEU A 52 2.50 26.02 17.02
C LEU A 52 3.40 25.73 18.22
N VAL A 53 4.65 26.20 18.18
CA VAL A 53 5.55 26.15 19.33
C VAL A 53 5.11 27.19 20.36
N LEU A 54 4.58 26.74 21.50
CA LEU A 54 4.18 27.61 22.59
C LEU A 54 5.43 28.08 23.36
N VAL A 55 6.25 27.12 23.78
CA VAL A 55 7.48 27.37 24.51
C VAL A 55 8.52 26.29 24.18
N LYS A 56 9.75 26.71 23.85
CA LYS A 56 10.93 25.84 23.77
C LYS A 56 11.71 25.91 25.09
N PHE A 57 12.22 24.78 25.55
CA PHE A 57 13.05 24.63 26.75
C PHE A 57 14.44 24.11 26.37
N VAL A 58 15.47 24.82 26.83
CA VAL A 58 16.89 24.47 26.70
C VAL A 58 17.46 24.22 28.09
N LEU A 59 17.89 22.98 28.34
CA LEU A 59 18.34 22.52 29.65
C LEU A 59 19.86 22.68 29.81
N GLY A 60 20.30 23.08 31.01
CA GLY A 60 21.70 23.09 31.41
C GLY A 60 21.87 22.73 32.89
N ILE A 61 23.10 22.42 33.28
CA ILE A 61 23.45 21.98 34.64
C ILE A 61 24.69 22.70 35.19
N GLY A 62 24.81 22.71 36.52
CA GLY A 62 25.89 23.30 37.29
C GLY A 62 25.80 24.81 37.47
N GLU A 63 26.65 25.34 38.35
CA GLU A 63 26.73 26.78 38.64
C GLU A 63 27.15 27.61 37.42
N GLU A 64 27.93 27.02 36.52
CA GLU A 64 28.34 27.64 35.24
C GLU A 64 27.23 27.60 34.17
N LYS A 65 26.06 27.01 34.48
CA LYS A 65 24.92 26.86 33.56
C LYS A 65 25.32 26.20 32.23
N LYS A 66 26.10 25.11 32.28
CA LYS A 66 26.55 24.38 31.08
C LYS A 66 25.34 23.79 30.35
N ILE A 67 25.06 24.27 29.15
CA ILE A 67 23.92 23.82 28.34
C ILE A 67 24.16 22.39 27.83
N LEU A 68 23.14 21.54 27.96
CA LEU A 68 23.12 20.23 27.33
C LEU A 68 22.96 20.41 25.83
N SER A 69 23.96 19.96 25.07
CA SER A 69 24.01 20.11 23.62
C SER A 69 24.52 18.84 22.96
N TYR A 70 24.43 18.79 21.63
CA TYR A 70 24.96 17.68 20.84
C TYR A 70 26.45 17.42 21.10
N GLN A 71 27.24 18.48 21.33
CA GLN A 71 28.67 18.38 21.61
C GLN A 71 28.97 18.01 23.08
N TYR A 72 28.09 18.36 24.02
CA TYR A 72 28.33 18.12 25.44
C TYR A 72 27.72 16.81 25.95
N CYS A 73 26.69 16.28 25.28
CA CYS A 73 26.10 14.98 25.58
C CYS A 73 26.83 13.85 24.84
N THR A 74 26.80 12.64 25.41
CA THR A 74 27.35 11.41 24.81
C THR A 74 26.32 10.68 23.95
N GLU A 75 26.71 9.58 23.32
CA GLU A 75 25.81 8.68 22.56
C GLU A 75 24.92 7.83 23.45
N GLU A 76 25.19 7.79 24.76
CA GLU A 76 24.32 7.11 25.74
C GLU A 76 23.05 7.90 26.07
N THR A 77 22.99 9.17 25.65
CA THR A 77 21.79 10.00 25.84
C THR A 77 20.65 9.46 24.99
N THR A 78 19.50 9.23 25.62
CA THR A 78 18.29 8.73 24.95
C THR A 78 17.07 9.54 25.34
N ALA A 79 16.03 9.54 24.50
CA ALA A 79 14.67 9.87 24.88
C ALA A 79 13.74 8.71 24.48
N ASN A 80 12.79 8.37 25.34
CA ASN A 80 11.85 7.26 25.16
C ASN A 80 10.42 7.73 25.40
N ASN A 81 9.47 7.13 24.69
CA ASN A 81 8.08 7.20 25.12
C ASN A 81 7.91 6.38 26.40
N VAL A 82 7.31 7.01 27.40
CA VAL A 82 6.69 6.34 28.54
C VAL A 82 5.18 6.53 28.41
N PRO A 83 4.34 5.71 29.08
CA PRO A 83 2.90 5.89 29.00
C PRO A 83 2.47 7.31 29.40
N GLY A 84 2.03 8.11 28.43
CA GLY A 84 1.60 9.50 28.63
C GLY A 84 2.69 10.56 28.66
N GLY A 85 3.95 10.24 28.36
CA GLY A 85 5.04 11.19 28.45
C GLY A 85 6.29 10.82 27.68
N LEU A 86 7.29 11.68 27.80
CA LEU A 86 8.64 11.43 27.30
C LEU A 86 9.62 11.50 28.46
N GLU A 87 10.54 10.55 28.52
CA GLU A 87 11.65 10.57 29.46
C GLU A 87 12.98 10.47 28.73
N SER A 88 13.89 11.38 29.07
CA SER A 88 15.28 11.33 28.66
C SER A 88 16.20 11.02 29.82
N LYS A 89 17.23 10.22 29.53
CA LYS A 89 18.42 10.08 30.36
C LYS A 89 19.59 10.65 29.58
N ALA A 90 20.01 11.86 29.90
CA ALA A 90 21.15 12.51 29.29
C ALA A 90 22.43 12.22 30.07
N VAL A 91 23.50 11.89 29.36
CA VAL A 91 24.84 11.63 29.92
C VAL A 91 25.82 12.61 29.30
N THR A 92 26.47 13.44 30.10
CA THR A 92 27.43 14.45 29.63
C THR A 92 28.83 13.87 29.43
N LEU A 93 29.67 14.54 28.64
CA LEU A 93 31.08 14.17 28.44
C LEU A 93 31.88 14.16 29.75
N ASP A 94 31.47 14.97 30.73
CA ASP A 94 32.10 15.06 32.05
C ASP A 94 31.59 13.96 33.01
N GLY A 95 30.68 13.08 32.56
CA GLY A 95 30.20 11.91 33.29
C GLY A 95 28.96 12.14 34.16
N HIS A 96 28.29 13.29 34.02
CA HIS A 96 27.07 13.62 34.77
C HIS A 96 25.82 13.10 34.07
N THR A 97 24.84 12.65 34.86
CA THR A 97 23.54 12.17 34.38
C THR A 97 22.42 13.14 34.75
N VAL A 98 21.55 13.41 33.78
CA VAL A 98 20.33 14.21 33.96
C VAL A 98 19.13 13.42 33.45
N GLN A 99 18.14 13.20 34.30
CA GLN A 99 16.84 12.65 33.93
C GLN A 99 15.87 13.79 33.71
N THR A 100 15.18 13.77 32.57
CA THR A 100 14.24 14.83 32.20
C THR A 100 12.96 14.20 31.67
N GLY A 101 11.82 14.55 32.25
CA GLY A 101 10.49 14.14 31.81
C GLY A 101 9.65 15.33 31.35
N ILE A 102 8.83 15.12 30.31
CA ILE A 102 7.73 16.03 29.94
C ILE A 102 6.44 15.24 29.73
N TYR A 103 5.36 15.70 30.37
CA TYR A 103 4.09 14.99 30.46
C TYR A 103 2.93 15.94 30.15
N PRO A 104 2.19 15.75 29.05
CA PRO A 104 0.89 16.37 28.85
C PRO A 104 -0.06 16.01 29.99
N VAL A 105 -0.72 17.00 30.59
CA VAL A 105 -1.65 16.78 31.70
C VAL A 105 -3.01 16.30 31.19
N ILE A 106 -3.60 15.33 31.89
CA ILE A 106 -4.93 14.81 31.60
C ILE A 106 -5.99 15.84 32.02
N LEU A 107 -6.60 16.50 31.04
CA LEU A 107 -7.72 17.41 31.24
C LEU A 107 -9.05 16.77 30.78
N PRO A 108 -10.20 17.25 31.27
CA PRO A 108 -11.50 16.84 30.72
C PRO A 108 -11.60 17.09 29.22
N GLU A 109 -12.25 16.18 28.51
CA GLU A 109 -12.52 16.30 27.08
C GLU A 109 -13.53 17.42 26.84
N GLU A 110 -13.03 18.56 26.36
CA GLU A 110 -13.80 19.76 26.10
C GLU A 110 -13.27 20.46 24.84
N ASP A 111 -14.17 21.11 24.11
CA ASP A 111 -13.82 21.88 22.92
C ASP A 111 -13.28 23.27 23.28
N LEU A 112 -12.12 23.28 23.96
CA LEU A 112 -11.44 24.47 24.44
C LEU A 112 -9.98 24.47 24.02
N TYR A 113 -9.52 25.61 23.49
CA TYR A 113 -8.11 25.85 23.17
C TYR A 113 -7.29 26.11 24.44
N ARG A 114 -7.00 25.03 25.17
CA ARG A 114 -6.18 25.03 26.38
C ARG A 114 -5.44 23.70 26.54
N GLY A 115 -4.43 23.70 27.38
CA GLY A 115 -3.70 22.51 27.73
C GLY A 115 -2.62 22.81 28.77
N ALA A 116 -1.94 21.76 29.23
CA ALA A 116 -0.94 21.90 30.26
C ALA A 116 0.09 20.77 30.21
N PHE A 117 1.28 21.03 30.77
CA PHE A 117 2.39 20.09 30.82
C PHE A 117 3.08 20.13 32.19
N VAL A 118 3.61 18.98 32.61
CA VAL A 118 4.57 18.87 33.71
C VAL A 118 5.96 18.63 33.12
N ILE A 119 6.96 19.36 33.60
CA ILE A 119 8.37 19.03 33.39
C ILE A 119 8.99 18.66 34.72
N HIS A 120 9.66 17.51 34.75
CA HIS A 120 10.43 17.03 35.90
C HIS A 120 11.89 16.84 35.49
N VAL A 121 12.83 17.50 36.16
CA VAL A 121 14.26 17.32 35.92
C VAL A 121 14.93 16.87 37.19
N LYS A 122 15.77 15.86 37.10
CA LYS A 122 16.65 15.41 38.18
C LYS A 122 18.06 15.24 37.68
N SER A 123 19.00 15.95 38.31
CA SER A 123 20.42 15.93 37.99
C SER A 123 21.19 15.20 39.08
N ASP A 124 22.25 14.49 38.73
CA ASP A 124 23.18 13.93 39.73
C ASP A 124 24.13 14.99 40.33
N MET A 125 24.12 16.20 39.77
CA MET A 125 24.84 17.36 40.28
C MET A 125 23.90 18.53 40.61
N PRO A 126 24.16 19.29 41.68
CA PRO A 126 23.40 20.52 42.00
C PRO A 126 23.57 21.60 40.92
N GLY A 127 22.57 22.47 40.82
CA GLY A 127 22.51 23.53 39.83
C GLY A 127 21.78 23.07 38.59
N VAL A 128 20.50 23.46 38.43
CA VAL A 128 19.73 23.20 37.21
C VAL A 128 19.32 24.54 36.60
N PHE A 129 19.52 24.64 35.29
CA PHE A 129 19.27 25.84 34.50
C PHE A 129 18.33 25.54 33.34
N LEU A 130 17.31 26.37 33.15
CA LEU A 130 16.41 26.28 31.99
C LEU A 130 16.31 27.64 31.31
N ARG A 131 16.63 27.69 30.02
CA ARG A 131 16.33 28.82 29.15
C ARG A 131 15.09 28.49 28.34
N PHE A 132 14.11 29.39 28.33
CA PHE A 132 12.86 29.13 27.62
C PHE A 132 12.17 30.41 27.14
N GLY A 133 11.43 30.30 26.04
CA GLY A 133 10.66 31.39 25.46
C GLY A 133 9.77 30.88 24.35
N CYS A 134 9.00 31.77 23.72
CA CYS A 134 8.14 31.39 22.61
C CYS A 134 8.95 30.83 21.43
N GLY A 135 8.25 30.23 20.47
CA GLY A 135 8.80 29.91 19.16
C GLY A 135 7.79 30.22 18.06
N ASN A 136 8.21 30.07 16.82
CA ASN A 136 7.31 30.11 15.68
C ASN A 136 6.68 28.72 15.43
N VAL A 137 6.65 28.24 14.20
CA VAL A 137 6.03 26.95 13.82
C VAL A 137 7.10 25.87 13.72
N ALA A 138 6.69 24.63 13.98
CA ALA A 138 7.50 23.45 13.77
C ALA A 138 7.03 22.77 12.49
N PHE A 139 7.85 22.78 11.42
CA PHE A 139 7.60 22.03 10.18
C PHE A 139 8.18 20.62 10.29
N MET A 140 7.39 19.63 9.86
CA MET A 140 7.46 18.29 10.44
C MET A 140 8.12 17.24 9.53
N HIS A 141 8.31 17.54 8.24
CA HIS A 141 9.04 16.67 7.30
C HIS A 141 10.57 16.74 7.46
N HIS A 142 11.10 17.63 8.30
CA HIS A 142 12.53 17.81 8.50
C HIS A 142 12.89 17.54 9.96
N SER A 143 13.49 16.37 10.23
CA SER A 143 14.10 16.02 11.51
C SER A 143 15.63 16.11 11.41
N PRO A 144 16.32 16.79 12.33
CA PRO A 144 15.76 17.53 13.47
C PRO A 144 15.04 18.81 13.02
N ASN A 145 14.01 19.20 13.77
CA ASN A 145 13.28 20.43 13.53
C ASN A 145 14.17 21.64 13.82
N ALA A 146 14.28 22.56 12.87
CA ALA A 146 15.11 23.76 13.03
C ALA A 146 14.75 24.58 14.28
N ALA A 147 13.46 24.65 14.64
CA ALA A 147 13.01 25.35 15.85
C ALA A 147 13.49 24.66 17.14
N MET A 148 13.70 23.34 17.12
CA MET A 148 14.14 22.53 18.26
C MET A 148 15.66 22.46 18.40
N LYS A 149 16.39 22.78 17.33
CA LYS A 149 17.85 22.71 17.26
C LYS A 149 18.56 23.72 18.17
N GLY A 150 19.70 23.32 18.72
CA GLY A 150 20.63 24.20 19.45
C GLY A 150 20.08 24.87 20.71
N GLU A 151 20.80 25.89 21.17
CA GLU A 151 20.50 26.66 22.40
C GLU A 151 19.68 27.93 22.16
N ALA A 152 19.42 28.28 20.89
CA ALA A 152 18.74 29.50 20.51
C ALA A 152 17.23 29.41 20.79
N ILE A 153 16.66 30.52 21.27
CA ILE A 153 15.21 30.73 21.40
C ILE A 153 14.77 31.70 20.30
N ASP A 154 13.76 31.31 19.54
CA ASP A 154 13.13 32.11 18.48
C ASP A 154 12.04 33.01 19.08
N CYS A 155 12.45 34.13 19.66
CA CYS A 155 11.59 35.01 20.44
C CYS A 155 11.48 36.43 19.88
N GLU A 156 12.00 36.70 18.69
CA GLU A 156 11.95 38.01 18.03
C GLU A 156 10.54 38.61 18.02
N GLU A 157 9.54 37.77 17.75
CA GLU A 157 8.12 38.12 17.71
C GLU A 157 7.37 37.80 19.01
N GLY A 158 8.07 37.61 20.13
CA GLY A 158 7.43 37.27 21.39
C GLY A 158 7.98 38.00 22.61
N SER A 159 7.27 37.77 23.72
CA SER A 159 7.55 38.44 24.99
C SER A 159 7.47 37.46 26.16
N ALA A 160 8.41 37.60 27.09
CA ALA A 160 8.41 36.93 28.38
C ALA A 160 8.37 37.99 29.49
N ALA A 161 7.51 37.79 30.48
CA ALA A 161 7.41 38.67 31.64
C ALA A 161 7.17 37.87 32.92
N ILE A 162 7.62 38.36 34.06
CA ILE A 162 7.32 37.77 35.37
C ILE A 162 5.96 38.29 35.83
N ALA A 163 5.05 37.37 36.15
CA ALA A 163 3.74 37.64 36.73
C ALA A 163 3.64 36.84 38.04
N GLU A 164 3.76 37.54 39.17
CA GLU A 164 3.86 36.94 40.51
C GLU A 164 5.05 35.97 40.63
N ASP A 165 4.78 34.67 40.76
CA ASP A 165 5.73 33.56 40.85
C ASP A 165 5.79 32.70 39.57
N ALA A 166 5.21 33.18 38.47
CA ALA A 166 5.23 32.54 37.16
C ALA A 166 5.82 33.44 36.07
N VAL A 167 6.27 32.83 34.98
CA VAL A 167 6.65 33.52 33.75
C VAL A 167 5.51 33.40 32.75
N VAL A 168 5.03 34.53 32.24
CA VAL A 168 4.06 34.58 31.16
C VAL A 168 4.76 34.83 29.82
N ILE A 169 4.45 34.00 28.83
CA ILE A 169 5.00 34.01 27.49
C ILE A 169 3.88 34.25 26.48
N ARG A 170 4.12 35.15 25.52
CA ARG A 170 3.22 35.49 24.42
C ARG A 170 3.97 35.59 23.10
N HIS A 171 3.29 35.31 22.01
CA HIS A 171 3.76 35.52 20.65
C HIS A 171 2.83 36.53 19.94
N ALA A 172 3.38 37.50 19.22
CA ALA A 172 2.64 38.64 18.67
C ALA A 172 1.50 38.24 17.72
N GLU A 173 1.72 37.18 16.93
CA GLU A 173 0.76 36.70 15.93
C GLU A 173 -0.17 35.56 16.43
N ARG A 174 -0.17 35.22 17.72
CA ARG A 174 -0.92 34.07 18.26
C ARG A 174 -1.82 34.47 19.43
N ASP A 175 -2.95 33.78 19.57
CA ASP A 175 -3.90 34.01 20.68
C ASP A 175 -3.48 33.35 21.99
N PHE A 176 -2.58 32.39 21.95
CA PHE A 176 -2.21 31.60 23.11
C PHE A 176 -1.33 32.40 24.08
N VAL A 177 -1.72 32.39 25.34
CA VAL A 177 -0.90 32.84 26.47
C VAL A 177 -0.42 31.59 27.20
N THR A 178 0.89 31.52 27.48
CA THR A 178 1.49 30.39 28.19
C THR A 178 2.11 30.86 29.49
N TYR A 179 1.76 30.20 30.60
CA TYR A 179 2.35 30.41 31.92
C TYR A 179 3.27 29.26 32.26
N VAL A 180 4.46 29.57 32.78
CA VAL A 180 5.42 28.60 33.30
C VAL A 180 5.67 28.93 34.78
N ARG A 181 5.36 27.99 35.67
CA ARG A 181 5.51 28.12 37.13
C ARG A 181 6.36 26.97 37.64
N GLY A 182 7.17 27.18 38.67
CA GLY A 182 7.96 26.10 39.24
C GLY A 182 8.90 26.52 40.36
N ASN A 183 9.71 25.59 40.83
CA ASN A 183 10.64 25.78 41.95
C ASN A 183 12.00 26.36 41.52
N MET A 184 11.98 27.42 40.71
CA MET A 184 13.19 28.09 40.19
C MET A 184 13.09 29.61 40.34
N ASP A 185 14.23 30.27 40.46
CA ASP A 185 14.33 31.72 40.36
C ASP A 185 14.35 32.14 38.90
N PHE A 186 13.35 32.91 38.46
CA PHE A 186 13.21 33.35 37.07
C PHE A 186 13.76 34.76 36.85
N SER A 187 14.35 34.96 35.66
CA SER A 187 14.80 36.25 35.15
C SER A 187 14.42 36.41 33.67
N ILE A 188 14.23 37.65 33.22
CA ILE A 188 13.88 37.96 31.82
C ILE A 188 15.08 38.52 31.08
N CYS A 189 15.35 37.98 29.89
CA CYS A 189 16.42 38.38 29.00
C CYS A 189 15.84 38.99 27.73
N GLN A 190 16.42 40.12 27.28
CA GLN A 190 16.05 40.79 26.03
C GLN A 190 17.03 40.40 24.93
N LYS A 191 16.52 40.13 23.72
CA LYS A 191 17.36 39.84 22.56
C LYS A 191 17.70 41.13 21.82
N GLU A 192 18.93 41.25 21.32
CA GLU A 192 19.36 42.45 20.57
C GLU A 192 18.53 42.68 19.29
N THR A 193 18.02 41.59 18.70
CA THR A 193 17.19 41.57 17.49
C THR A 193 15.72 41.92 17.74
N GLY A 194 15.31 42.10 19.01
CA GLY A 194 13.91 42.28 19.42
C GLY A 194 13.38 41.07 20.18
N GLY A 195 12.36 41.29 21.02
CA GLY A 195 11.71 40.25 21.81
C GLY A 195 12.45 39.81 23.08
N SER A 196 11.84 38.87 23.82
CA SER A 196 12.38 38.41 25.11
C SER A 196 12.10 36.94 25.43
N TYR A 197 12.99 36.36 26.24
CA TYR A 197 12.91 35.01 26.77
C TYR A 197 13.18 35.02 28.29
N ALA A 198 12.97 33.90 28.95
CA ALA A 198 13.23 33.72 30.38
C ALA A 198 14.35 32.71 30.64
N GLU A 199 15.03 32.92 31.77
CA GLU A 199 16.00 32.01 32.34
C GLU A 199 15.59 31.68 33.78
N GLY A 200 15.40 30.39 34.06
CA GLY A 200 15.20 29.83 35.40
C GLY A 200 16.47 29.18 35.93
N TYR A 201 16.79 29.39 37.20
CA TYR A 201 17.90 28.71 37.88
C TYR A 201 17.51 28.26 39.29
N THR A 202 17.99 27.10 39.71
CA THR A 202 17.94 26.65 41.11
C THR A 202 19.30 26.08 41.53
N THR A 203 19.65 26.23 42.81
CA THR A 203 20.84 25.61 43.40
C THR A 203 20.63 24.14 43.77
N GLY A 204 19.38 23.66 43.72
CA GLY A 204 19.03 22.26 43.91
C GLY A 204 19.41 21.37 42.73
N ASP A 205 19.16 20.07 42.87
CA ASP A 205 19.37 19.01 41.88
C ASP A 205 18.06 18.53 41.24
N GLU A 206 16.91 19.09 41.65
CA GLU A 206 15.57 18.68 41.19
C GLU A 206 14.70 19.90 40.84
N VAL A 207 14.05 19.85 39.67
CA VAL A 207 13.16 20.90 39.15
C VAL A 207 11.80 20.31 38.81
N TRP A 208 10.77 21.04 39.20
CA TRP A 208 9.38 20.82 38.84
C TRP A 208 8.82 22.07 38.19
N LEU A 209 8.40 21.97 36.94
CA LEU A 209 7.66 23.03 36.26
C LEU A 209 6.25 22.56 35.91
N MET A 210 5.29 23.46 36.09
CA MET A 210 3.94 23.36 35.57
C MET A 210 3.75 24.42 34.49
N ILE A 211 3.36 23.97 33.30
CA ILE A 211 3.12 24.82 32.14
C ILE A 211 1.62 24.79 31.85
N GLY A 212 0.96 25.94 31.84
CA GLY A 212 -0.44 26.07 31.45
C GLY A 212 -0.58 27.00 30.26
N PHE A 213 -1.35 26.62 29.24
CA PHE A 213 -1.62 27.49 28.10
C PHE A 213 -3.11 27.53 27.78
N SER A 214 -3.57 28.67 27.26
CA SER A 214 -4.91 28.83 26.72
C SER A 214 -5.01 30.13 25.92
N VAL A 215 -6.06 30.25 25.10
CA VAL A 215 -6.53 31.54 24.55
C VAL A 215 -7.20 32.42 25.62
N ASP A 216 -7.56 31.85 26.78
CA ASP A 216 -7.98 32.60 27.97
C ASP A 216 -6.82 32.66 29.00
N GLU A 217 -6.29 33.85 29.22
CA GLU A 217 -5.19 34.07 30.16
C GLU A 217 -5.50 33.63 31.60
N THR A 218 -6.75 33.78 32.05
CA THR A 218 -7.14 33.36 33.40
C THR A 218 -7.02 31.84 33.55
N GLU A 219 -7.41 31.12 32.51
CA GLU A 219 -7.32 29.66 32.46
C GLU A 219 -5.89 29.18 32.32
N ALA A 220 -5.08 29.81 31.47
CA ALA A 220 -3.65 29.51 31.35
C ALA A 220 -2.93 29.65 32.70
N CYS A 221 -3.21 30.74 33.42
CA CYS A 221 -2.68 30.99 34.76
C CYS A 221 -3.16 29.91 35.76
N ARG A 222 -4.46 29.60 35.77
CA ARG A 222 -5.04 28.56 36.64
C ARG A 222 -4.40 27.19 36.41
N LEU A 223 -4.21 26.79 35.16
CA LEU A 223 -3.58 25.52 34.80
C LEU A 223 -2.12 25.46 35.24
N SER A 224 -1.38 26.57 35.11
CA SER A 224 0.01 26.65 35.60
C SER A 224 0.14 26.55 37.12
N ALA A 225 -0.95 26.77 37.87
CA ALA A 225 -0.98 26.71 39.32
C ALA A 225 -1.35 25.31 39.87
N LEU A 226 -1.51 24.30 39.00
CA LEU A 226 -1.69 22.91 39.41
C LEU A 226 -0.40 22.34 40.04
N GLU A 227 -0.56 21.36 40.93
CA GLU A 227 0.56 20.71 41.61
C GLU A 227 1.24 19.70 40.67
N ALA A 228 2.42 20.06 40.15
CA ALA A 228 3.12 19.32 39.10
C ALA A 228 3.31 17.82 39.41
N CYS A 229 3.78 17.47 40.61
CA CYS A 229 3.98 16.08 41.01
C CYS A 229 2.67 15.28 41.01
N ALA A 230 1.57 15.88 41.52
CA ALA A 230 0.26 15.23 41.55
C ALA A 230 -0.33 15.05 40.16
N GLU A 231 -0.13 16.00 39.24
CA GLU A 231 -0.56 15.85 37.84
C GLU A 231 0.23 14.76 37.10
N MET A 232 1.55 14.65 37.34
CA MET A 232 2.36 13.57 36.78
C MET A 232 1.91 12.19 37.29
N GLU A 233 1.59 12.07 38.58
CA GLU A 233 1.01 10.83 39.14
C GLU A 233 -0.34 10.49 38.52
N LYS A 234 -1.21 11.48 38.28
CA LYS A 234 -2.50 11.26 37.59
C LYS A 234 -2.31 10.76 36.16
N VAL A 235 -1.33 11.29 35.42
CA VAL A 235 -0.98 10.79 34.08
C VAL A 235 -0.57 9.32 34.17
N ALA A 236 0.37 8.98 35.06
CA ALA A 236 0.83 7.59 35.23
C ALA A 236 -0.33 6.64 35.63
N ASP A 237 -1.19 7.05 36.55
CA ASP A 237 -2.34 6.27 37.01
C ASP A 237 -3.44 6.12 35.95
N TYR A 238 -3.60 7.10 35.07
CA TYR A 238 -4.51 7.03 33.92
C TYR A 238 -4.08 5.92 32.96
N TYR A 239 -2.85 5.98 32.46
CA TYR A 239 -2.35 5.00 31.50
C TYR A 239 -2.18 3.61 32.12
N ARG A 240 -1.76 3.50 33.39
CA ARG A 240 -1.70 2.20 34.08
C ARG A 240 -3.05 1.50 34.10
N ARG A 241 -4.12 2.20 34.49
CA ARG A 241 -5.49 1.63 34.53
C ARG A 241 -6.00 1.27 33.14
N LYS A 242 -5.65 2.06 32.12
CA LYS A 242 -5.98 1.75 30.72
C LYS A 242 -5.33 0.44 30.30
N LEU A 243 -4.01 0.32 30.48
CA LEU A 243 -3.22 -0.84 30.07
C LEU A 243 -3.46 -2.11 30.93
N GLU A 244 -3.91 -1.97 32.18
CA GLU A 244 -4.39 -3.10 33.01
C GLU A 244 -5.63 -3.80 32.42
N ASN A 245 -6.40 -3.09 31.59
CA ASN A 245 -7.63 -3.58 30.98
C ASN A 245 -7.56 -3.68 29.45
N LEU A 246 -6.41 -3.35 28.85
CA LEU A 246 -6.15 -3.38 27.41
C LEU A 246 -4.79 -4.01 27.16
N TYR A 247 -4.78 -5.33 26.96
CA TYR A 247 -3.56 -6.08 26.67
C TYR A 247 -3.85 -7.37 25.92
N ILE A 248 -2.81 -7.89 25.30
CA ILE A 248 -2.73 -9.29 24.88
C ILE A 248 -1.56 -9.98 25.58
N HIS A 249 -1.65 -11.30 25.70
CA HIS A 249 -0.53 -12.15 26.05
C HIS A 249 -0.46 -13.30 25.06
N THR A 250 0.59 -13.27 24.24
CA THR A 250 0.85 -14.26 23.21
C THR A 250 2.27 -14.82 23.37
N PRO A 251 2.61 -15.88 22.62
CA PRO A 251 3.99 -16.34 22.53
C PRO A 251 4.93 -15.28 21.90
N ASP A 252 4.40 -14.32 21.15
CA ASP A 252 5.14 -13.22 20.55
C ASP A 252 5.15 -11.98 21.46
N LYS A 253 6.34 -11.55 21.90
CA LYS A 253 6.49 -10.40 22.80
C LYS A 253 6.50 -9.05 22.09
N GLU A 254 6.86 -9.03 20.83
CA GLU A 254 6.81 -7.81 20.02
C GLU A 254 5.37 -7.52 19.63
N LEU A 255 4.57 -8.55 19.34
CA LEU A 255 3.13 -8.41 19.14
C LEU A 255 2.43 -7.88 20.40
N ASP A 256 2.75 -8.45 21.58
CA ASP A 256 2.22 -7.99 22.88
C ASP A 256 2.54 -6.50 23.12
N ALA A 257 3.79 -6.10 22.91
CA ALA A 257 4.24 -4.72 23.10
C ALA A 257 3.63 -3.76 22.06
N SER A 258 3.54 -4.17 20.80
CA SER A 258 2.98 -3.36 19.72
C SER A 258 1.49 -3.11 19.90
N PHE A 259 0.75 -4.08 20.42
CA PHE A 259 -0.67 -3.90 20.78
C PHE A 259 -0.85 -2.84 21.87
N MET A 260 0.03 -2.81 22.89
CA MET A 260 0.05 -1.74 23.89
C MET A 260 0.39 -0.38 23.25
N HIS A 261 1.43 -0.34 22.41
CA HIS A 261 1.85 0.88 21.72
C HIS A 261 0.76 1.43 20.80
N ALA A 262 -0.03 0.58 20.14
CA ALA A 262 -1.13 1.00 19.30
C ALA A 262 -2.11 1.89 20.07
N TYR A 263 -2.55 1.44 21.26
CA TYR A 263 -3.45 2.22 22.11
C TYR A 263 -2.82 3.49 22.70
N LEU A 264 -1.50 3.51 22.90
CA LEU A 264 -0.81 4.75 23.30
C LEU A 264 -0.83 5.76 22.15
N ASN A 265 -0.54 5.32 20.92
CA ASN A 265 -0.53 6.18 19.74
C ASN A 265 -1.93 6.73 19.44
N LEU A 266 -2.99 5.91 19.56
CA LEU A 266 -4.38 6.34 19.46
C LEU A 266 -4.76 7.36 20.53
N GLU A 267 -4.24 7.22 21.75
CA GLU A 267 -4.51 8.19 22.80
C GLU A 267 -3.82 9.53 22.55
N TYR A 268 -2.62 9.49 21.99
CA TYR A 268 -1.88 10.69 21.66
C TYR A 268 -2.55 11.46 20.51
N SER A 269 -3.17 10.76 19.56
CA SER A 269 -3.79 11.39 18.40
C SER A 269 -5.23 11.85 18.63
N TRP A 270 -5.88 11.45 19.72
CA TRP A 270 -7.27 11.84 20.02
C TRP A 270 -7.44 13.35 20.26
N LEU A 271 -8.33 13.98 19.49
CA LEU A 271 -8.65 15.40 19.55
C LEU A 271 -10.18 15.62 19.51
N TYR A 272 -10.76 15.90 20.67
CA TYR A 272 -12.18 16.22 20.81
C TYR A 272 -12.58 17.54 20.12
N PRO A 273 -13.73 17.61 19.44
CA PRO A 273 -14.68 16.51 19.15
C PRO A 273 -14.41 15.80 17.82
N PHE A 274 -13.34 16.16 17.11
CA PHE A 274 -13.17 15.89 15.70
C PHE A 274 -12.75 14.46 15.36
N GLY A 275 -12.01 13.78 16.23
CA GLY A 275 -11.48 12.44 15.94
C GLY A 275 -9.99 12.29 16.27
N TRP A 276 -9.34 11.40 15.53
CA TRP A 276 -7.91 11.15 15.63
C TRP A 276 -7.13 11.91 14.56
N ILE A 277 -6.03 12.52 14.99
CA ILE A 277 -5.03 13.05 14.08
C ILE A 277 -4.34 11.89 13.36
N GLU A 278 -4.24 11.99 12.04
CA GLU A 278 -3.58 11.00 11.20
C GLU A 278 -2.14 10.74 11.64
N CYS A 279 -1.33 11.80 11.70
CA CYS A 279 0.03 11.71 12.18
C CYS A 279 0.42 12.94 13.00
N ILE A 280 0.73 12.74 14.27
CA ILE A 280 1.23 13.83 15.13
C ILE A 280 2.55 14.38 14.60
N GLN A 281 3.33 13.56 13.90
CA GLN A 281 4.69 13.87 13.47
C GLN A 281 4.86 14.40 12.05
N HIS A 282 3.82 14.45 11.20
CA HIS A 282 3.92 15.10 9.89
C HIS A 282 2.59 15.60 9.32
N TRP A 283 1.43 15.13 9.80
CA TRP A 283 0.13 15.46 9.22
C TRP A 283 -0.98 15.66 10.28
N PRO A 284 -1.08 16.86 10.89
CA PRO A 284 -2.14 17.23 11.84
C PRO A 284 -3.54 17.45 11.20
N THR A 285 -3.92 16.57 10.28
CA THR A 285 -5.27 16.51 9.69
C THR A 285 -6.01 15.29 10.21
N LEU A 286 -7.33 15.38 10.31
CA LEU A 286 -8.19 14.28 10.70
C LEU A 286 -8.83 13.74 9.41
N CYS A 287 -8.02 12.97 8.67
CA CYS A 287 -8.29 12.56 7.29
C CYS A 287 -9.18 11.33 7.24
N HIS A 288 -8.73 10.23 7.83
CA HIS A 288 -9.33 8.91 7.63
C HIS A 288 -9.49 8.15 8.93
N MET A 289 -10.43 7.22 8.87
CA MET A 289 -11.44 7.02 9.91
C MET A 289 -11.35 5.56 10.47
N GLU A 290 -10.27 4.89 10.04
CA GLU A 290 -9.79 3.52 10.31
C GLU A 290 -9.76 3.09 11.79
N GLN A 291 -9.61 4.05 12.69
CA GLN A 291 -9.20 3.84 14.08
C GLN A 291 -10.36 3.46 15.00
N THR A 292 -11.59 3.74 14.59
CA THR A 292 -12.77 3.72 15.47
C THR A 292 -13.04 2.33 16.06
N ALA A 293 -12.84 1.26 15.28
CA ALA A 293 -13.06 -0.11 15.74
C ALA A 293 -12.19 -0.46 16.97
N ALA A 294 -10.92 -0.08 16.97
CA ALA A 294 -10.01 -0.32 18.10
C ALA A 294 -10.47 0.42 19.37
N GLU A 295 -10.97 1.65 19.22
CA GLU A 295 -11.44 2.51 20.31
C GLU A 295 -12.79 2.06 20.85
N GLU A 296 -13.66 1.55 20.00
CA GLU A 296 -14.88 0.86 20.43
C GLU A 296 -14.55 -0.37 21.26
N TRP A 297 -13.58 -1.20 20.84
CA TRP A 297 -13.10 -2.32 21.66
C TRP A 297 -12.48 -1.88 23.00
N ALA A 298 -11.89 -0.68 23.04
CA ALA A 298 -11.43 -0.02 24.27
C ALA A 298 -12.56 0.57 25.13
N GLY A 299 -13.83 0.46 24.71
CA GLY A 299 -14.99 0.96 25.44
C GLY A 299 -15.21 2.46 25.32
N ASN A 300 -14.49 3.14 24.42
CA ASN A 300 -14.56 4.59 24.22
C ASN A 300 -15.65 4.96 23.19
N PHE A 301 -16.85 4.38 23.31
CA PHE A 301 -17.93 4.56 22.32
C PHE A 301 -18.31 6.02 22.07
N ASP A 302 -18.30 6.85 23.12
CA ASP A 302 -18.65 8.27 23.01
C ASP A 302 -17.68 9.02 22.08
N ARG A 303 -16.40 8.64 22.05
CA ARG A 303 -15.41 9.25 21.14
C ARG A 303 -15.76 8.98 19.68
N THR A 304 -16.07 7.73 19.35
CA THR A 304 -16.51 7.34 18.01
C THR A 304 -17.79 8.07 17.61
N LYS A 305 -18.78 8.12 18.52
CA LYS A 305 -20.05 8.80 18.27
C LYS A 305 -19.87 10.29 17.97
N GLU A 306 -19.09 11.00 18.79
CA GLU A 306 -18.85 12.43 18.59
C GLU A 306 -18.06 12.68 17.30
N THR A 307 -17.09 11.82 16.96
CA THR A 307 -16.35 11.89 15.68
C THR A 307 -17.30 11.80 14.48
N LEU A 308 -18.12 10.76 14.43
CA LEU A 308 -19.11 10.55 13.36
C LEU A 308 -20.11 11.71 13.28
N ARG A 309 -20.54 12.23 14.44
CA ARG A 309 -21.41 13.40 14.49
C ARG A 309 -20.73 14.65 13.95
N SER A 310 -19.50 14.94 14.34
CA SER A 310 -18.74 16.09 13.85
C SER A 310 -18.58 16.03 12.33
N GLN A 311 -18.28 14.87 11.77
CA GLN A 311 -18.20 14.72 10.31
C GLN A 311 -19.51 15.03 9.60
N LEU A 312 -20.65 14.57 10.14
CA LEU A 312 -21.96 14.91 9.61
C LEU A 312 -22.27 16.42 9.70
N GLN A 313 -21.75 17.12 10.71
CA GLN A 313 -21.90 18.58 10.85
C GLN A 313 -21.12 19.35 9.78
N TYR A 314 -19.94 18.86 9.40
CA TYR A 314 -19.08 19.48 8.39
C TYR A 314 -19.30 18.95 6.96
N MET A 315 -20.09 17.89 6.81
CA MET A 315 -20.42 17.27 5.53
C MET A 315 -20.99 18.31 4.54
N ARG A 316 -20.54 18.24 3.29
CA ARG A 316 -20.99 19.12 2.22
C ARG A 316 -22.47 18.90 1.85
N ASP A 317 -23.08 19.94 1.28
CA ASP A 317 -24.48 19.95 0.82
C ASP A 317 -24.85 18.87 -0.21
N ASP A 318 -23.89 18.25 -0.89
CA ASP A 318 -24.13 17.15 -1.82
C ASP A 318 -23.97 15.76 -1.18
N GLY A 319 -23.40 15.65 0.02
CA GLY A 319 -23.20 14.40 0.76
C GLY A 319 -21.75 13.94 0.88
N ALA A 320 -20.77 14.75 0.46
CA ALA A 320 -19.36 14.42 0.65
C ALA A 320 -18.94 14.66 2.11
N ILE A 321 -18.40 13.63 2.75
CA ILE A 321 -17.65 13.74 4.00
C ILE A 321 -16.30 14.40 3.69
N LEU A 322 -15.80 15.19 4.64
CA LEU A 322 -14.64 16.06 4.48
C LEU A 322 -13.63 15.79 5.58
N GLU A 323 -12.36 15.99 5.29
CA GLU A 323 -11.29 16.01 6.27
C GLU A 323 -11.44 17.21 7.22
N LEU A 324 -11.27 16.96 8.52
CA LEU A 324 -11.43 17.98 9.56
C LEU A 324 -10.06 18.48 10.02
N HIS A 325 -10.02 19.75 10.44
CA HIS A 325 -8.82 20.39 10.98
C HIS A 325 -9.05 20.93 12.41
N PRO A 326 -7.98 20.99 13.24
CA PRO A 326 -8.06 21.48 14.62
C PRO A 326 -8.63 22.89 14.82
N ASN A 327 -8.68 23.71 13.77
CA ASN A 327 -9.19 25.09 13.78
C ASN A 327 -10.69 25.20 13.40
N HIS A 328 -11.47 24.12 13.48
CA HIS A 328 -12.89 24.08 13.07
C HIS A 328 -13.12 24.37 11.58
N THR A 329 -12.16 24.03 10.72
CA THR A 329 -12.36 24.04 9.28
C THR A 329 -12.39 22.61 8.74
N ALA A 330 -13.02 22.46 7.58
CA ALA A 330 -13.03 21.22 6.83
C ALA A 330 -12.66 21.54 5.39
N ARG A 331 -11.84 20.69 4.78
CA ARG A 331 -11.46 20.77 3.37
C ARG A 331 -11.71 19.40 2.76
N ARG A 332 -11.88 19.36 1.45
CA ARG A 332 -11.77 18.12 0.67
C ARG A 332 -10.35 18.08 0.13
N ASP A 333 -9.44 17.42 0.83
CA ASP A 333 -8.06 17.27 0.38
C ASP A 333 -7.99 16.15 -0.65
N TRP A 334 -8.71 15.06 -0.36
CA TRP A 334 -8.80 13.85 -1.16
C TRP A 334 -10.27 13.48 -1.42
N GLY A 335 -10.49 12.53 -2.32
CA GLY A 335 -11.82 11.97 -2.55
C GLY A 335 -11.88 10.55 -2.01
N GLY A 336 -13.00 10.17 -1.39
CA GLY A 336 -13.25 8.75 -1.09
C GLY A 336 -13.99 8.49 0.21
N ASP A 337 -13.99 9.39 1.18
CA ASP A 337 -14.22 9.03 2.60
C ASP A 337 -15.59 8.45 2.96
N ASN A 338 -16.57 8.62 2.09
CA ASN A 338 -17.95 8.22 2.31
C ASN A 338 -18.14 6.71 2.61
N HIS A 339 -17.34 5.83 2.00
CA HIS A 339 -17.48 4.39 2.24
C HIS A 339 -16.89 3.98 3.60
N PHE A 340 -15.80 4.63 4.03
CA PHE A 340 -15.24 4.47 5.38
C PHE A 340 -16.23 4.92 6.45
N PHE A 341 -16.83 6.11 6.28
CA PHE A 341 -17.89 6.62 7.16
C PHE A 341 -19.02 5.60 7.35
N VAL A 342 -19.53 5.02 6.25
CA VAL A 342 -20.64 4.06 6.31
C VAL A 342 -20.24 2.77 7.03
N ARG A 343 -19.00 2.30 6.81
CA ARG A 343 -18.48 1.09 7.46
C ARG A 343 -18.34 1.28 8.97
N GLU A 344 -17.81 2.41 9.40
CA GLU A 344 -17.61 2.72 10.82
C GLU A 344 -18.90 3.03 11.54
N LEU A 345 -19.81 3.78 10.90
CA LEU A 345 -21.14 3.98 11.44
C LEU A 345 -21.80 2.63 11.71
N LEU A 346 -21.74 1.68 10.77
CA LEU A 346 -22.34 0.38 11.02
C LEU A 346 -21.59 -0.41 12.10
N HIS A 347 -20.26 -0.36 12.13
CA HIS A 347 -19.46 -1.00 13.17
C HIS A 347 -19.83 -0.47 14.57
N TYR A 348 -19.84 0.85 14.75
CA TYR A 348 -20.30 1.55 15.97
C TYR A 348 -21.71 1.12 16.37
N LEU A 349 -22.64 1.10 15.42
CA LEU A 349 -24.03 0.71 15.69
C LEU A 349 -24.13 -0.76 16.12
N GLN A 350 -23.41 -1.67 15.46
CA GLN A 350 -23.34 -3.08 15.84
C GLN A 350 -22.71 -3.27 17.22
N MET A 351 -21.70 -2.48 17.56
CA MET A 351 -21.06 -2.51 18.87
C MET A 351 -21.95 -1.91 19.98
N THR A 352 -22.71 -0.85 19.72
CA THR A 352 -23.41 -0.12 20.79
C THR A 352 -24.91 -0.38 20.88
N GLY A 353 -25.54 -0.81 19.79
CA GLY A 353 -26.99 -0.90 19.69
C GLY A 353 -27.68 0.47 19.74
N ASP A 354 -26.96 1.56 19.47
CA ASP A 354 -27.43 2.95 19.61
C ASP A 354 -28.41 3.34 18.50
N LEU A 355 -29.65 2.88 18.66
CA LEU A 355 -30.74 3.15 17.71
C LEU A 355 -31.11 4.63 17.63
N ASP A 356 -30.86 5.42 18.68
CA ASP A 356 -31.14 6.86 18.66
C ASP A 356 -30.14 7.59 17.76
N PHE A 357 -28.86 7.22 17.82
CA PHE A 357 -27.87 7.74 16.88
C PHE A 357 -28.12 7.26 15.45
N ALA A 358 -28.52 6.00 15.25
CA ALA A 358 -28.95 5.53 13.92
C ALA A 358 -30.10 6.39 13.35
N ARG A 359 -31.04 6.85 14.18
CA ARG A 359 -32.09 7.78 13.70
C ARG A 359 -31.55 9.17 13.38
N GLU A 360 -30.57 9.65 14.15
CA GLU A 360 -29.87 10.92 13.90
C GLU A 360 -29.18 10.91 12.54
N CYS A 361 -28.52 9.81 12.16
CA CYS A 361 -27.78 9.68 10.90
C CYS A 361 -28.67 9.44 9.66
N GLN A 362 -29.93 9.00 9.84
CA GLN A 362 -30.79 8.54 8.72
C GLN A 362 -30.94 9.54 7.56
N PRO A 363 -31.08 10.86 7.79
CA PRO A 363 -31.22 11.83 6.70
C PRO A 363 -29.99 11.92 5.78
N TYR A 364 -28.83 11.45 6.23
CA TYR A 364 -27.55 11.63 5.55
C TYR A 364 -27.15 10.42 4.71
N ILE A 365 -27.55 9.20 5.09
CA ILE A 365 -27.07 7.95 4.45
C ILE A 365 -27.38 7.90 2.95
N GLU A 366 -28.63 8.19 2.55
CA GLU A 366 -28.99 8.19 1.11
C GLU A 366 -28.24 9.29 0.34
N LYS A 367 -27.88 10.39 1.02
CA LYS A 367 -27.13 11.52 0.44
C LYS A 367 -25.68 11.12 0.16
N ILE A 368 -25.03 10.50 1.15
CA ILE A 368 -23.67 9.96 1.07
C ILE A 368 -23.57 8.92 -0.06
N ILE A 369 -24.52 7.97 -0.12
CA ILE A 369 -24.54 6.95 -1.18
C ILE A 369 -24.76 7.60 -2.56
N ARG A 370 -25.70 8.54 -2.68
CA ARG A 370 -25.97 9.23 -3.95
C ARG A 370 -24.77 10.03 -4.44
N GLN A 371 -24.08 10.72 -3.53
CA GLN A 371 -22.87 11.47 -3.83
C GLN A 371 -21.80 10.53 -4.37
N THR A 372 -21.53 9.44 -3.64
CA THR A 372 -20.49 8.46 -3.98
C THR A 372 -20.73 7.85 -5.36
N PHE A 373 -21.90 7.27 -5.60
CA PHE A 373 -22.23 6.70 -6.91
C PHE A 373 -22.36 7.74 -8.02
N GLY A 374 -22.72 8.98 -7.68
CA GLY A 374 -22.80 10.08 -8.65
C GLY A 374 -21.43 10.51 -9.17
N GLU A 375 -20.42 10.52 -8.30
CA GLU A 375 -19.05 10.89 -8.64
C GLU A 375 -18.27 9.72 -9.24
N TYR A 376 -18.38 8.54 -8.63
CA TYR A 376 -17.52 7.39 -8.91
C TYR A 376 -18.14 6.34 -9.84
N ASP A 377 -19.44 6.42 -10.13
CA ASP A 377 -20.11 5.59 -11.16
C ASP A 377 -21.13 6.44 -11.94
N ALA A 378 -20.66 7.57 -12.49
CA ALA A 378 -21.49 8.51 -13.23
C ALA A 378 -22.25 7.86 -14.42
N THR A 379 -21.68 6.79 -14.99
CA THR A 379 -22.28 6.01 -16.10
C THR A 379 -23.24 4.91 -15.63
N ARG A 380 -23.44 4.75 -14.31
CA ARG A 380 -24.40 3.82 -13.67
C ARG A 380 -24.21 2.36 -14.08
N THR A 381 -22.96 1.94 -14.15
CA THR A 381 -22.57 0.58 -14.48
C THR A 381 -22.74 -0.41 -13.34
N GLY A 382 -22.86 0.11 -12.12
CA GLY A 382 -22.88 -0.64 -10.87
C GLY A 382 -21.48 -0.92 -10.30
N ILE A 383 -20.43 -0.30 -10.84
CA ILE A 383 -19.04 -0.51 -10.44
C ILE A 383 -18.38 0.84 -10.26
N LEU A 384 -17.91 1.14 -9.05
CA LEU A 384 -17.24 2.41 -8.77
C LEU A 384 -15.82 2.46 -9.39
N ALA A 385 -15.35 3.69 -9.60
CA ALA A 385 -13.97 4.10 -9.83
C ALA A 385 -13.50 4.91 -8.62
N TRP A 386 -12.20 5.01 -8.36
CA TRP A 386 -11.66 5.91 -7.33
C TRP A 386 -11.00 7.18 -7.86
N HIS A 387 -10.80 7.33 -9.18
CA HIS A 387 -9.99 8.40 -9.74
C HIS A 387 -8.67 8.52 -8.93
N SER A 388 -8.41 9.61 -8.21
CA SER A 388 -7.40 9.68 -7.15
C SER A 388 -8.07 9.58 -5.79
N GLN A 389 -7.80 8.52 -5.06
CA GLN A 389 -8.24 8.35 -3.67
C GLN A 389 -7.03 8.00 -2.80
N ILE A 390 -7.01 8.56 -1.59
CA ILE A 390 -6.02 8.28 -0.54
C ILE A 390 -6.84 7.89 0.69
N GLY A 391 -7.27 6.63 0.75
CA GLY A 391 -8.18 6.16 1.79
C GLY A 391 -7.48 5.31 2.84
N ASN A 392 -6.75 4.31 2.35
CA ASN A 392 -5.91 3.39 3.13
C ASN A 392 -4.47 3.46 2.60
N GLN A 393 -4.00 4.72 2.48
CA GLN A 393 -2.66 5.08 2.02
C GLN A 393 -2.30 4.43 0.67
N GLU A 394 -3.26 4.36 -0.25
CA GLU A 394 -3.02 3.97 -1.64
C GLU A 394 -2.46 5.10 -2.50
N ASP A 395 -1.64 5.97 -1.91
CA ASP A 395 -1.03 7.07 -2.64
C ASP A 395 -0.39 6.51 -3.91
N PHE A 396 -0.47 7.27 -5.00
CA PHE A 396 -0.03 6.87 -6.34
C PHE A 396 -0.96 5.91 -7.10
N GLU A 397 -1.86 5.15 -6.47
CA GLU A 397 -2.77 4.29 -7.23
C GLU A 397 -4.03 5.03 -7.68
N SER A 398 -4.28 5.01 -8.99
CA SER A 398 -5.45 5.65 -9.58
C SER A 398 -6.26 4.66 -10.41
N THR A 399 -7.58 4.60 -10.18
CA THR A 399 -8.50 3.89 -11.08
C THR A 399 -9.40 4.90 -11.78
N PRO A 400 -9.01 5.44 -12.95
CA PRO A 400 -9.85 6.35 -13.74
C PRO A 400 -11.07 5.65 -14.39
N GLY A 401 -11.26 4.36 -14.13
CA GLY A 401 -12.39 3.56 -14.60
C GLY A 401 -12.89 2.58 -13.54
N ARG A 402 -13.79 1.70 -13.98
CA ARG A 402 -14.48 0.70 -13.15
C ARG A 402 -13.46 -0.27 -12.55
N GLY A 403 -13.23 -0.20 -11.24
CA GLY A 403 -12.13 -0.91 -10.58
C GLY A 403 -12.54 -2.08 -9.70
N ALA A 404 -11.55 -2.93 -9.36
CA ALA A 404 -11.71 -4.06 -8.46
C ALA A 404 -12.05 -3.64 -7.04
N ALA A 405 -11.12 -2.95 -6.39
CA ALA A 405 -11.28 -2.43 -5.04
C ALA A 405 -12.45 -1.44 -4.90
N PRO A 406 -12.57 -0.37 -5.73
CA PRO A 406 -13.72 0.55 -5.64
C PRO A 406 -15.06 -0.16 -5.89
N GLY A 407 -15.11 -1.08 -6.85
CA GLY A 407 -16.32 -1.85 -7.12
C GLY A 407 -16.74 -2.75 -5.95
N SER A 408 -15.77 -3.43 -5.32
CA SER A 408 -15.99 -4.22 -4.11
C SER A 408 -16.50 -3.36 -2.96
N GLU A 409 -15.93 -2.18 -2.77
CA GLU A 409 -16.36 -1.21 -1.77
C GLU A 409 -17.76 -0.65 -2.04
N GLY A 410 -18.09 -0.37 -3.30
CA GLY A 410 -19.46 0.02 -3.68
C GLY A 410 -20.50 -1.06 -3.36
N VAL A 411 -20.17 -2.34 -3.60
CA VAL A 411 -21.02 -3.48 -3.22
C VAL A 411 -21.19 -3.54 -1.71
N GLN A 412 -20.09 -3.38 -0.96
CA GLN A 412 -20.07 -3.41 0.49
C GLN A 412 -20.88 -2.26 1.08
N MET A 413 -20.65 -1.03 0.63
CA MET A 413 -21.39 0.17 1.06
C MET A 413 -22.91 0.00 0.90
N LEU A 414 -23.36 -0.58 -0.22
CA LEU A 414 -24.78 -0.86 -0.44
C LEU A 414 -25.31 -1.99 0.46
N SER A 415 -24.50 -2.99 0.79
CA SER A 415 -24.85 -4.04 1.76
C SER A 415 -24.99 -3.47 3.16
N LEU A 416 -24.02 -2.64 3.59
CA LEU A 416 -24.04 -1.94 4.87
C LEU A 416 -25.25 -1.00 4.98
N ALA A 417 -25.59 -0.30 3.89
CA ALA A 417 -26.80 0.52 3.83
C ALA A 417 -28.07 -0.31 4.01
N ALA A 418 -28.13 -1.51 3.44
CA ALA A 418 -29.26 -2.40 3.68
C ALA A 418 -29.37 -2.81 5.15
N ASP A 419 -28.26 -3.16 5.78
CA ASP A 419 -28.23 -3.56 7.19
C ASP A 419 -28.59 -2.39 8.11
N TYR A 420 -28.13 -1.18 7.78
CA TYR A 420 -28.53 0.06 8.42
C TYR A 420 -30.05 0.30 8.37
N PHE A 421 -30.68 0.15 7.20
CA PHE A 421 -32.13 0.32 7.09
C PHE A 421 -32.91 -0.79 7.79
N ASP A 422 -32.37 -2.01 7.87
CA ASP A 422 -32.95 -3.08 8.69
C ASP A 422 -32.90 -2.76 10.19
N ILE A 423 -31.78 -2.20 10.67
CA ILE A 423 -31.64 -1.69 12.06
C ILE A 423 -32.76 -0.68 12.38
N LEU A 424 -33.09 0.20 11.43
CA LEU A 424 -34.17 1.18 11.57
C LEU A 424 -35.59 0.59 11.39
N GLY A 425 -35.72 -0.68 11.01
CA GLY A 425 -36.99 -1.33 10.71
C GLY A 425 -37.60 -0.93 9.36
N GLU A 426 -36.81 -0.36 8.44
CA GLU A 426 -37.22 0.09 7.11
C GLU A 426 -37.05 -1.02 6.05
N CYS A 427 -37.71 -2.17 6.26
CA CYS A 427 -37.45 -3.41 5.52
C CYS A 427 -37.53 -3.30 3.98
N GLU A 428 -38.43 -2.48 3.43
CA GLU A 428 -38.54 -2.31 1.96
C GLU A 428 -37.34 -1.55 1.39
N ARG A 429 -36.83 -0.55 2.12
CA ARG A 429 -35.60 0.17 1.74
C ARG A 429 -34.39 -0.74 1.85
N ALA A 430 -34.27 -1.49 2.95
CA ALA A 430 -33.22 -2.47 3.12
C ALA A 430 -33.21 -3.50 1.98
N LYS A 431 -34.38 -4.05 1.62
CA LYS A 431 -34.53 -4.98 0.50
C LYS A 431 -34.11 -4.36 -0.84
N ALA A 432 -34.42 -3.10 -1.08
CA ALA A 432 -33.99 -2.40 -2.30
C ALA A 432 -32.46 -2.27 -2.37
N TYR A 433 -31.82 -1.90 -1.25
CA TYR A 433 -30.36 -1.82 -1.16
C TYR A 433 -29.68 -3.18 -1.31
N ARG A 434 -30.24 -4.26 -0.74
CA ARG A 434 -29.73 -5.64 -0.98
C ARG A 434 -29.80 -6.02 -2.45
N ALA A 435 -30.91 -5.71 -3.11
CA ALA A 435 -31.06 -5.98 -4.54
C ALA A 435 -30.07 -5.17 -5.38
N LEU A 436 -29.80 -3.92 -5.00
CA LEU A 436 -28.82 -3.07 -5.68
C LEU A 436 -27.37 -3.57 -5.45
N SER A 437 -27.02 -3.94 -4.21
CA SER A 437 -25.72 -4.55 -3.88
C SER A 437 -25.49 -5.84 -4.69
N ALA A 438 -26.49 -6.73 -4.75
CA ALA A 438 -26.41 -7.95 -5.56
C ALA A 438 -26.26 -7.65 -7.06
N TYR A 439 -26.97 -6.64 -7.59
CA TYR A 439 -26.80 -6.20 -8.99
C TYR A 439 -25.37 -5.70 -9.25
N CYS A 440 -24.83 -4.87 -8.35
CA CYS A 440 -23.47 -4.36 -8.44
C CYS A 440 -22.43 -5.49 -8.38
N LEU A 441 -22.62 -6.48 -7.52
CA LEU A 441 -21.72 -7.64 -7.42
C LEU A 441 -21.71 -8.47 -8.70
N GLU A 442 -22.88 -8.72 -9.30
CA GLU A 442 -22.96 -9.42 -10.59
C GLU A 442 -22.33 -8.61 -11.73
N ALA A 443 -22.51 -7.29 -11.72
CA ALA A 443 -21.86 -6.39 -12.67
C ALA A 443 -20.34 -6.43 -12.53
N TRP A 444 -19.84 -6.39 -11.29
CA TRP A 444 -18.43 -6.49 -10.95
C TRP A 444 -17.84 -7.83 -11.41
N LYS A 445 -18.44 -8.96 -11.01
CA LYS A 445 -17.98 -10.30 -11.43
C LYS A 445 -17.95 -10.45 -12.95
N LYS A 446 -18.92 -9.89 -13.66
CA LYS A 446 -18.98 -9.99 -15.12
C LYS A 446 -17.87 -9.21 -15.83
N ARG A 447 -17.50 -8.03 -15.32
CA ARG A 447 -16.59 -7.10 -16.03
C ARG A 447 -15.16 -7.14 -15.51
N ILE A 448 -15.00 -7.41 -14.22
CA ILE A 448 -13.72 -7.27 -13.51
C ILE A 448 -13.10 -8.63 -13.21
N TRP A 449 -13.88 -9.69 -13.01
CA TRP A 449 -13.31 -11.02 -12.74
C TRP A 449 -12.67 -11.64 -14.00
N LYS A 450 -11.37 -11.94 -13.92
CA LYS A 450 -10.62 -12.61 -14.98
C LYS A 450 -10.57 -14.11 -14.72
N LYS A 451 -11.50 -14.85 -15.33
CA LYS A 451 -11.76 -16.27 -15.06
C LYS A 451 -10.49 -17.15 -15.08
N ASP A 452 -9.64 -17.01 -16.07
CA ASP A 452 -8.43 -17.83 -16.23
C ASP A 452 -7.35 -17.53 -15.20
N LEU A 453 -7.25 -16.29 -14.71
CA LEU A 453 -6.40 -15.95 -13.57
C LEU A 453 -7.04 -16.33 -12.22
N GLY A 454 -8.36 -16.44 -12.18
CA GLY A 454 -9.11 -16.68 -10.94
C GLY A 454 -8.98 -15.53 -9.94
N ARG A 455 -8.89 -14.30 -10.44
CA ARG A 455 -8.84 -13.05 -9.66
C ARG A 455 -9.40 -11.87 -10.47
N ALA A 456 -9.62 -10.75 -9.80
CA ALA A 456 -10.00 -9.48 -10.42
C ALA A 456 -8.86 -8.88 -11.26
N ILE A 457 -9.18 -8.27 -12.41
CA ILE A 457 -8.29 -7.27 -13.04
C ILE A 457 -8.29 -6.00 -12.19
N TRP A 458 -7.36 -5.07 -12.39
CA TRP A 458 -7.35 -3.83 -11.62
C TRP A 458 -8.53 -2.94 -11.91
N PHE A 459 -8.68 -2.53 -13.17
CA PHE A 459 -9.84 -1.78 -13.63
C PHE A 459 -10.04 -1.91 -15.14
N SER A 460 -11.23 -1.51 -15.59
CA SER A 460 -11.52 -1.28 -17.00
C SER A 460 -11.99 0.14 -17.24
N ASP A 461 -11.38 0.79 -18.21
CA ASP A 461 -11.65 2.19 -18.54
C ASP A 461 -12.95 2.39 -19.33
N ASP A 462 -13.23 3.63 -19.71
CA ASP A 462 -14.43 3.98 -20.49
C ASP A 462 -14.33 3.62 -21.98
N TYR A 463 -13.13 3.29 -22.47
CA TYR A 463 -12.91 2.75 -23.81
C TYR A 463 -12.91 1.21 -23.85
N GLY A 464 -13.08 0.57 -22.70
CA GLY A 464 -13.13 -0.89 -22.55
C GLY A 464 -11.75 -1.55 -22.54
N GLN A 465 -10.67 -0.79 -22.37
CA GLN A 465 -9.36 -1.37 -22.09
C GLN A 465 -9.31 -1.88 -20.65
N ALA A 466 -8.55 -2.95 -20.44
CA ALA A 466 -8.36 -3.57 -19.14
C ALA A 466 -6.93 -3.36 -18.65
N ARG A 467 -6.74 -3.14 -17.35
CA ARG A 467 -5.45 -3.20 -16.65
C ARG A 467 -5.44 -4.46 -15.82
N LEU A 468 -4.57 -5.39 -16.16
CA LEU A 468 -4.75 -6.78 -15.73
C LEU A 468 -4.20 -7.08 -14.33
N ASP A 469 -3.18 -6.36 -13.87
CA ASP A 469 -2.57 -6.62 -12.56
C ASP A 469 -3.22 -5.76 -11.49
N THR A 470 -3.89 -6.40 -10.53
CA THR A 470 -4.68 -5.72 -9.50
C THR A 470 -3.85 -5.43 -8.26
N THR A 471 -4.24 -4.40 -7.51
CA THR A 471 -3.64 -4.07 -6.21
C THR A 471 -4.08 -5.04 -5.12
N TYR A 472 -3.42 -5.02 -3.97
CA TYR A 472 -3.71 -5.94 -2.86
C TYR A 472 -5.19 -5.85 -2.42
N HIS A 473 -5.79 -4.66 -2.47
CA HIS A 473 -7.20 -4.40 -2.19
C HIS A 473 -8.15 -5.15 -3.11
N GLY A 474 -7.81 -5.20 -4.41
CA GLY A 474 -8.59 -5.95 -5.41
C GLY A 474 -8.65 -7.46 -5.13
N ILE A 475 -7.76 -7.96 -4.25
CA ILE A 475 -7.75 -9.32 -3.73
C ILE A 475 -8.43 -9.39 -2.36
N CYS A 476 -8.02 -8.55 -1.41
CA CYS A 476 -8.40 -8.67 -0.01
C CYS A 476 -9.87 -8.29 0.24
N TYR A 477 -10.36 -7.18 -0.33
CA TYR A 477 -11.71 -6.67 -0.06
C TYR A 477 -12.82 -7.65 -0.46
N PRO A 478 -12.83 -8.23 -1.67
CA PRO A 478 -13.84 -9.21 -2.03
C PRO A 478 -13.87 -10.44 -1.09
N ILE A 479 -12.72 -10.80 -0.49
CA ILE A 479 -12.61 -11.92 0.46
C ILE A 479 -13.14 -11.52 1.84
N ILE A 480 -12.70 -10.37 2.37
CA ILE A 480 -13.10 -9.88 3.70
C ILE A 480 -14.62 -9.66 3.76
N TYR A 481 -15.19 -9.12 2.67
CA TYR A 481 -16.62 -8.82 2.53
C TYR A 481 -17.46 -10.02 2.07
N GLY A 482 -16.86 -11.20 1.83
CA GLY A 482 -17.59 -12.41 1.45
C GLY A 482 -18.26 -12.33 0.08
N GLN A 483 -17.69 -11.57 -0.85
CA GLN A 483 -18.21 -11.34 -2.20
C GLN A 483 -17.80 -12.44 -3.20
N VAL A 484 -16.73 -13.17 -2.89
CA VAL A 484 -16.25 -14.35 -3.63
C VAL A 484 -16.38 -15.63 -2.80
N ASP A 485 -16.51 -16.77 -3.46
CA ASP A 485 -16.57 -18.07 -2.78
C ASP A 485 -15.19 -18.60 -2.40
N SER A 486 -15.14 -19.72 -1.67
CA SER A 486 -13.90 -20.29 -1.15
C SER A 486 -12.88 -20.69 -2.23
N PHE A 487 -13.29 -21.09 -3.43
CA PHE A 487 -12.35 -21.39 -4.51
C PHE A 487 -11.74 -20.11 -5.07
N ASP A 488 -12.59 -19.14 -5.41
CA ASP A 488 -12.18 -17.86 -5.98
C ASP A 488 -11.27 -17.09 -5.00
N ALA A 489 -11.58 -17.14 -3.70
CA ALA A 489 -10.74 -16.58 -2.64
C ALA A 489 -9.34 -17.22 -2.59
N GLN A 490 -9.26 -18.57 -2.63
CA GLN A 490 -7.97 -19.28 -2.63
C GLN A 490 -7.16 -18.97 -3.89
N SER A 491 -7.82 -18.90 -5.05
CA SER A 491 -7.16 -18.59 -6.33
C SER A 491 -6.63 -17.15 -6.38
N SER A 492 -7.38 -16.18 -5.85
CA SER A 492 -6.91 -14.79 -5.79
C SER A 492 -5.77 -14.61 -4.79
N MET A 493 -5.86 -15.29 -3.65
CA MET A 493 -4.83 -15.24 -2.60
C MET A 493 -3.49 -15.85 -3.02
N ASP A 494 -3.49 -16.75 -4.00
CA ASP A 494 -2.25 -17.29 -4.58
C ASP A 494 -1.37 -16.20 -5.19
N HIS A 495 -1.96 -15.17 -5.82
CA HIS A 495 -1.21 -14.02 -6.35
C HIS A 495 -0.60 -13.19 -5.24
N LEU A 496 -1.41 -12.83 -4.23
CA LEU A 496 -0.94 -12.03 -3.09
C LEU A 496 0.28 -12.70 -2.45
N MET A 497 0.18 -14.01 -2.20
CA MET A 497 1.20 -14.80 -1.51
C MET A 497 2.50 -14.98 -2.30
N HIS A 498 2.45 -15.00 -3.64
CA HIS A 498 3.60 -15.35 -4.47
C HIS A 498 4.13 -14.24 -5.39
N ARG A 499 3.45 -13.11 -5.46
CA ARG A 499 3.87 -11.95 -6.25
C ARG A 499 3.84 -10.65 -5.45
N MET A 500 3.20 -10.61 -4.29
CA MET A 500 3.00 -9.38 -3.52
C MET A 500 3.29 -9.55 -2.02
N THR A 501 3.83 -10.68 -1.58
CA THR A 501 4.20 -10.88 -0.17
C THR A 501 5.68 -11.27 -0.11
N GLY A 502 6.45 -10.55 0.69
CA GLY A 502 7.87 -10.82 0.87
C GLY A 502 8.17 -11.92 1.90
N GLU A 503 9.46 -12.09 2.18
CA GLU A 503 9.96 -13.16 3.04
C GLU A 503 9.64 -12.94 4.52
N GLU A 504 9.53 -11.69 4.98
CA GLU A 504 9.17 -11.37 6.37
C GLU A 504 7.64 -11.48 6.58
N GLY A 505 6.85 -11.39 5.51
CA GLY A 505 5.39 -11.42 5.55
C GLY A 505 4.74 -10.09 5.20
N GLU A 506 5.57 -9.11 4.88
CA GLU A 506 5.19 -7.80 4.38
C GLU A 506 4.46 -7.92 3.04
N VAL A 507 3.28 -7.36 3.00
CA VAL A 507 2.46 -7.28 1.79
C VAL A 507 2.78 -6.00 1.07
N PHE A 508 2.99 -6.11 -0.24
CA PHE A 508 3.23 -5.03 -1.18
C PHE A 508 1.91 -4.62 -1.84
N GLN A 509 1.79 -3.35 -2.18
CA GLN A 509 0.53 -2.75 -2.63
C GLN A 509 0.18 -3.17 -4.06
N SER A 510 1.19 -3.23 -4.94
CA SER A 510 1.04 -3.48 -6.37
C SER A 510 2.38 -3.80 -7.04
N ASN A 511 2.38 -4.37 -8.25
CA ASN A 511 3.61 -4.54 -9.06
C ASN A 511 3.72 -3.47 -10.17
N HIS A 512 3.16 -2.27 -9.94
CA HIS A 512 2.92 -1.29 -11.01
C HIS A 512 4.14 -0.41 -11.35
N PHE A 513 5.22 -0.52 -10.58
CA PHE A 513 6.42 0.32 -10.68
C PHE A 513 7.65 -0.45 -11.15
N GLY A 514 8.66 0.26 -11.66
CA GLY A 514 9.92 -0.33 -12.14
C GLY A 514 10.55 -1.35 -11.17
N ASP A 515 10.50 -1.06 -9.88
CA ASP A 515 10.78 -1.91 -8.73
C ASP A 515 10.12 -1.30 -7.48
N HIS A 516 10.15 -2.00 -6.34
CA HIS A 516 9.44 -1.54 -5.15
C HIS A 516 10.06 -0.35 -4.40
N ARG A 517 11.35 0.01 -4.65
CA ARG A 517 12.14 1.08 -3.97
C ARG A 517 11.80 1.32 -2.48
N PHE A 518 11.45 0.26 -1.78
CA PHE A 518 10.81 0.32 -0.46
C PHE A 518 11.72 0.91 0.65
N ASP A 519 13.04 0.99 0.40
CA ASP A 519 14.02 1.62 1.30
C ASP A 519 14.23 3.13 1.06
N TRP A 520 13.93 3.66 -0.14
CA TRP A 520 14.31 5.03 -0.50
C TRP A 520 13.18 6.01 -0.24
N VAL A 521 11.92 5.70 -0.54
CA VAL A 521 10.81 6.67 -0.52
C VAL A 521 9.91 6.42 0.70
N PRO A 522 10.29 6.88 1.91
CA PRO A 522 9.57 6.59 3.16
C PRO A 522 8.29 7.42 3.35
N THR A 523 7.88 8.21 2.35
CA THR A 523 6.73 9.11 2.48
C THR A 523 5.86 9.01 1.25
N TRP A 524 4.57 8.72 1.49
CA TRP A 524 3.47 8.63 0.54
C TRP A 524 3.31 7.24 -0.10
N GLY A 525 2.21 6.58 0.26
CA GLY A 525 1.61 5.32 -0.19
C GLY A 525 2.38 4.35 -1.07
N MET A 526 3.57 3.93 -0.66
CA MET A 526 4.39 3.09 -1.52
C MET A 526 4.90 1.86 -0.78
N GLN A 527 4.30 0.72 -1.11
CA GLN A 527 4.88 -0.62 -0.98
C GLN A 527 5.28 -1.02 0.45
N ALA A 528 4.58 -2.00 1.04
CA ALA A 528 4.73 -2.38 2.45
C ALA A 528 4.29 -1.30 3.48
N GLY A 529 3.26 -0.52 3.15
CA GLY A 529 2.51 0.34 4.09
C GLY A 529 2.04 -0.42 5.34
N SER A 530 2.11 0.22 6.51
CA SER A 530 1.85 -0.43 7.80
C SER A 530 0.36 -0.60 8.10
N ASP A 531 -0.48 0.28 7.56
CA ASP A 531 -1.95 0.25 7.64
C ASP A 531 -2.57 -0.83 6.74
N MET A 532 -1.92 -1.23 5.65
CA MET A 532 -2.45 -2.27 4.77
C MET A 532 -2.31 -3.70 5.30
N GLN A 533 -1.30 -3.95 6.15
CA GLN A 533 -0.95 -5.31 6.61
C GLN A 533 -2.10 -6.02 7.36
N PRO A 534 -2.89 -5.33 8.21
CA PRO A 534 -4.05 -5.94 8.87
C PRO A 534 -5.17 -6.39 7.93
N PHE A 535 -5.35 -5.75 6.77
CA PHE A 535 -6.35 -6.21 5.79
C PHE A 535 -5.96 -7.53 5.14
N ALA A 536 -4.67 -7.70 4.80
CA ALA A 536 -4.17 -9.00 4.34
C ALA A 536 -4.34 -10.08 5.41
N THR A 537 -4.07 -9.74 6.67
CA THR A 537 -4.32 -10.61 7.84
C THR A 537 -5.79 -11.04 7.92
N ALA A 538 -6.72 -10.09 7.78
CA ALA A 538 -8.14 -10.37 7.76
C ALA A 538 -8.55 -11.30 6.61
N ALA A 539 -8.00 -11.09 5.40
CA ALA A 539 -8.26 -11.93 4.24
C ALA A 539 -7.74 -13.37 4.45
N TYR A 540 -6.53 -13.55 4.98
CA TYR A 540 -6.00 -14.88 5.34
C TYR A 540 -6.84 -15.59 6.40
N ALA A 541 -7.29 -14.85 7.43
CA ALA A 541 -8.15 -15.40 8.48
C ALA A 541 -9.51 -15.88 7.94
N LYS A 542 -10.10 -15.17 6.98
CA LYS A 542 -11.38 -15.54 6.35
C LYS A 542 -11.35 -16.85 5.56
N ILE A 543 -10.16 -17.29 5.14
CA ILE A 543 -9.95 -18.56 4.43
C ILE A 543 -9.20 -19.61 5.26
N GLY A 544 -9.06 -19.39 6.58
CA GLY A 544 -8.49 -20.36 7.51
C GLY A 544 -6.97 -20.54 7.42
N LYS A 545 -6.23 -19.61 6.80
CA LYS A 545 -4.76 -19.69 6.70
C LYS A 545 -4.06 -19.07 7.92
N HIS A 546 -4.07 -19.79 9.04
CA HIS A 546 -3.59 -19.28 10.35
C HIS A 546 -2.13 -18.83 10.33
N GLU A 547 -1.24 -19.63 9.73
CA GLU A 547 0.19 -19.31 9.63
C GLU A 547 0.46 -18.09 8.74
N ALA A 548 -0.32 -17.91 7.67
CA ALA A 548 -0.16 -16.75 6.80
C ALA A 548 -0.79 -15.49 7.40
N ALA A 549 -1.86 -15.64 8.19
CA ALA A 549 -2.58 -14.52 8.79
C ALA A 549 -1.74 -13.74 9.79
N ILE A 550 -0.85 -14.38 10.54
CA ILE A 550 -0.07 -13.66 11.57
C ILE A 550 1.10 -12.85 10.98
N ARG A 551 1.69 -13.31 9.87
CA ARG A 551 2.94 -12.76 9.33
C ARG A 551 2.90 -11.26 9.03
N PRO A 552 1.84 -10.68 8.43
CA PRO A 552 1.80 -9.23 8.21
C PRO A 552 1.78 -8.42 9.51
N LEU A 553 1.13 -8.92 10.57
CA LEU A 553 1.14 -8.27 11.89
C LEU A 553 2.48 -8.42 12.59
N ASP A 554 3.11 -9.60 12.52
CA ASP A 554 4.45 -9.81 13.09
C ASP A 554 5.49 -8.90 12.43
N PHE A 555 5.40 -8.71 11.10
CA PHE A 555 6.23 -7.77 10.36
C PHE A 555 6.09 -6.35 10.92
N VAL A 556 4.86 -5.82 11.06
CA VAL A 556 4.62 -4.49 11.65
C VAL A 556 5.11 -4.42 13.09
N ALA A 557 4.83 -5.45 13.89
CA ALA A 557 5.22 -5.50 15.31
C ALA A 557 6.74 -5.42 15.49
N THR A 558 7.48 -6.13 14.63
CA THR A 558 8.95 -6.09 14.58
C THR A 558 9.45 -4.68 14.29
N ARG A 559 8.80 -3.95 13.37
CA ARG A 559 9.20 -2.58 13.02
C ARG A 559 8.87 -1.58 14.12
N VAL A 560 7.67 -1.69 14.72
CA VAL A 560 7.25 -0.87 15.86
C VAL A 560 8.17 -1.07 17.07
N CYS A 561 8.58 -2.30 17.36
CA CYS A 561 9.47 -2.60 18.48
C CYS A 561 10.96 -2.38 18.16
N GLY A 562 11.32 -2.34 16.88
CA GLY A 562 12.70 -2.17 16.41
C GLY A 562 13.29 -0.78 16.68
N ASP A 563 14.59 -0.65 16.44
CA ASP A 563 15.40 0.52 16.79
C ASP A 563 14.90 1.83 16.16
N TYR A 564 14.24 1.75 14.99
CA TYR A 564 13.73 2.91 14.27
C TYR A 564 12.46 3.50 14.85
N GLN A 565 11.52 2.67 15.29
CA GLN A 565 10.23 3.15 15.77
C GLN A 565 10.14 3.17 17.29
N ARG A 566 10.66 2.14 17.98
CA ARG A 566 10.71 2.08 19.46
C ARG A 566 9.37 2.48 20.11
N GLY A 567 8.26 1.99 19.56
CA GLY A 567 6.89 2.21 20.02
C GLY A 567 6.06 3.26 19.27
N SER A 568 6.60 3.99 18.30
CA SER A 568 5.79 4.76 17.35
C SER A 568 5.24 3.85 16.25
N PHE A 569 4.01 4.08 15.81
CA PHE A 569 3.51 3.37 14.63
C PHE A 569 3.96 4.07 13.35
N PRO A 570 4.56 3.35 12.39
CA PRO A 570 4.97 3.94 11.14
C PRO A 570 3.81 4.09 10.14
N GLU A 571 3.97 5.01 9.19
CA GLU A 571 3.15 5.09 7.97
C GLU A 571 3.57 3.98 6.99
N THR A 572 4.83 4.01 6.55
CA THR A 572 5.45 2.91 5.79
C THR A 572 6.29 2.06 6.73
N ALA A 573 6.12 0.73 6.72
CA ALA A 573 6.68 -0.12 7.79
C ALA A 573 8.22 -0.03 7.92
N ASN A 574 8.93 0.34 6.84
CA ASN A 574 10.38 0.47 6.82
C ASN A 574 10.88 1.92 6.91
N GLU A 575 10.02 2.91 7.18
CA GLU A 575 10.50 4.27 7.38
C GLU A 575 11.45 4.35 8.59
N THR A 576 12.50 5.13 8.41
CA THR A 576 13.53 5.32 9.44
C THR A 576 13.23 6.48 10.38
N ARG A 577 12.20 7.27 10.08
CA ARG A 577 11.65 8.32 10.96
C ARG A 577 10.61 7.73 11.90
N PHE A 578 10.44 8.33 13.07
CA PHE A 578 9.28 8.02 13.90
C PHE A 578 8.00 8.43 13.12
N GLY A 579 6.97 7.59 13.14
CA GLY A 579 5.73 7.83 12.39
C GLY A 579 4.58 8.37 13.23
N TYR A 580 4.35 7.86 14.46
CA TYR A 580 3.11 8.07 15.26
C TYR A 580 1.82 8.13 14.41
N PHE A 581 1.74 7.23 13.44
CA PHE A 581 0.65 7.13 12.48
C PHE A 581 -0.52 6.37 13.10
N SER A 582 -1.54 7.10 13.50
CA SER A 582 -2.70 6.55 14.23
C SER A 582 -3.58 5.56 13.44
N PRO A 583 -3.74 5.69 12.11
CA PRO A 583 -4.48 4.74 11.29
C PRO A 583 -3.89 3.34 11.39
N SER A 584 -2.59 3.20 11.12
CA SER A 584 -1.89 1.91 11.25
C SER A 584 -2.01 1.34 12.67
N ALA A 585 -1.89 2.16 13.71
CA ALA A 585 -2.12 1.72 15.09
C ALA A 585 -3.55 1.16 15.30
N GLY A 586 -4.56 1.86 14.80
CA GLY A 586 -5.97 1.48 14.88
C GLY A 586 -6.27 0.15 14.20
N VAL A 587 -5.94 0.04 12.90
CA VAL A 587 -6.21 -1.18 12.14
C VAL A 587 -5.34 -2.35 12.58
N PHE A 588 -4.13 -2.12 13.11
CA PHE A 588 -3.32 -3.16 13.73
C PHE A 588 -4.02 -3.77 14.95
N ALA A 589 -4.49 -2.93 15.88
CA ALA A 589 -5.22 -3.38 17.06
C ALA A 589 -6.52 -4.11 16.67
N GLN A 590 -7.26 -3.59 15.68
CA GLN A 590 -8.43 -4.25 15.13
C GLN A 590 -8.07 -5.62 14.51
N GLY A 591 -7.02 -5.71 13.69
CA GLY A 591 -6.55 -6.95 13.07
C GLY A 591 -6.23 -8.03 14.11
N VAL A 592 -5.56 -7.66 15.21
CA VAL A 592 -5.31 -8.56 16.33
C VAL A 592 -6.63 -9.06 16.95
N ILE A 593 -7.56 -8.18 17.28
CA ILE A 593 -8.81 -8.54 17.98
C ILE A 593 -9.77 -9.33 17.08
N GLU A 594 -10.03 -8.83 15.87
CA GLU A 594 -11.10 -9.31 15.00
C GLU A 594 -10.64 -10.40 14.02
N SER A 595 -9.35 -10.45 13.68
CA SER A 595 -8.80 -11.44 12.75
C SER A 595 -8.05 -12.56 13.44
N ILE A 596 -7.16 -12.26 14.41
CA ILE A 596 -6.36 -13.30 15.10
C ILE A 596 -7.12 -13.93 16.26
N PHE A 597 -7.55 -13.12 17.24
CA PHE A 597 -8.44 -13.59 18.31
C PHE A 597 -9.84 -13.92 17.77
N GLY A 598 -10.22 -13.27 16.66
CA GLY A 598 -11.39 -13.63 15.88
C GLY A 598 -12.72 -13.24 16.53
N VAL A 599 -12.76 -12.11 17.24
CA VAL A 599 -13.94 -11.69 18.00
C VAL A 599 -14.66 -10.57 17.25
N THR A 600 -15.94 -10.77 16.95
CA THR A 600 -16.83 -9.71 16.43
C THR A 600 -18.13 -9.67 17.21
N ARG A 601 -18.79 -8.52 17.24
CA ARG A 601 -19.98 -8.29 18.06
C ARG A 601 -21.02 -7.46 17.31
N ASP A 602 -22.25 -7.94 17.32
CA ASP A 602 -23.42 -7.26 16.74
C ASP A 602 -24.60 -7.36 17.72
N LEU A 603 -24.92 -6.25 18.37
CA LEU A 603 -26.02 -6.13 19.32
C LEU A 603 -27.39 -6.13 18.66
N PHE A 604 -27.51 -5.72 17.39
CA PHE A 604 -28.78 -5.76 16.66
C PHE A 604 -29.12 -7.19 16.22
N ALA A 605 -28.12 -7.93 15.73
CA ALA A 605 -28.24 -9.36 15.47
C ALA A 605 -28.25 -10.21 16.76
N ASN A 606 -27.90 -9.62 17.91
CA ASN A 606 -27.74 -10.26 19.20
C ASN A 606 -26.72 -11.42 19.18
N VAL A 607 -25.57 -11.21 18.52
CA VAL A 607 -24.54 -12.23 18.32
C VAL A 607 -23.14 -11.69 18.66
N THR A 608 -22.34 -12.49 19.34
CA THR A 608 -20.88 -12.36 19.35
C THR A 608 -20.28 -13.59 18.68
N THR A 609 -19.47 -13.38 17.64
CA THR A 609 -18.78 -14.46 16.94
C THR A 609 -17.39 -14.65 17.53
N ILE A 610 -16.99 -15.91 17.69
CA ILE A 610 -15.68 -16.36 18.16
C ILE A 610 -15.08 -17.23 17.05
N SER A 611 -14.08 -16.72 16.33
CA SER A 611 -13.48 -17.32 15.13
C SER A 611 -11.95 -17.32 15.23
N PRO A 612 -11.35 -18.06 16.19
CA PRO A 612 -9.91 -18.03 16.44
C PRO A 612 -9.10 -18.38 15.18
N CYS A 613 -8.00 -17.65 14.97
CA CYS A 613 -7.07 -17.81 13.84
C CYS A 613 -5.62 -17.89 14.35
N PHE A 614 -5.39 -18.66 15.42
CA PHE A 614 -4.05 -18.77 16.02
C PHE A 614 -3.14 -19.72 15.23
N PRO A 615 -1.86 -19.37 15.02
CA PRO A 615 -0.86 -20.27 14.45
C PRO A 615 -0.78 -21.62 15.18
N GLY A 616 -0.41 -22.66 14.46
CA GLY A 616 -0.36 -24.03 14.95
C GLY A 616 0.56 -24.21 16.16
N GLY A 617 1.63 -23.43 16.24
CA GLY A 617 2.60 -23.42 17.35
C GLY A 617 2.14 -22.69 18.62
N TRP A 618 1.02 -21.96 18.60
CA TRP A 618 0.56 -21.23 19.78
C TRP A 618 -0.19 -22.14 20.74
N GLU A 619 0.40 -22.40 21.91
CA GLU A 619 -0.23 -23.19 22.96
C GLU A 619 -1.20 -22.38 23.84
N HIS A 620 -0.99 -21.07 23.92
CA HIS A 620 -1.79 -20.17 24.73
C HIS A 620 -1.86 -18.78 24.10
N ALA A 621 -2.98 -18.09 24.31
CA ALA A 621 -3.13 -16.67 24.00
C ALA A 621 -4.17 -16.05 24.94
N ALA A 622 -4.06 -14.78 25.27
CA ALA A 622 -5.07 -14.04 26.02
C ALA A 622 -5.28 -12.65 25.47
N LEU A 623 -6.52 -12.18 25.50
CA LEU A 623 -6.92 -10.82 25.15
C LEU A 623 -7.78 -10.28 26.28
N ARG A 624 -7.48 -9.07 26.72
CA ARG A 624 -8.30 -8.30 27.65
C ARG A 624 -8.63 -6.96 27.03
N THR A 625 -9.92 -6.68 26.92
CA THR A 625 -10.48 -5.35 26.67
C THR A 625 -11.55 -5.05 27.73
N PRO A 626 -12.06 -3.81 27.82
CA PRO A 626 -13.21 -3.49 28.66
C PRO A 626 -14.49 -4.25 28.28
N ILE A 627 -14.61 -4.71 27.03
CA ILE A 627 -15.78 -5.43 26.53
C ILE A 627 -15.62 -6.95 26.72
N VAL A 628 -14.43 -7.49 26.48
CA VAL A 628 -14.19 -8.93 26.46
C VAL A 628 -12.94 -9.35 27.24
N ASN A 629 -13.02 -10.53 27.85
CA ASN A 629 -11.86 -11.25 28.37
C ASN A 629 -11.84 -12.63 27.73
N TYR A 630 -10.73 -12.97 27.08
CA TYR A 630 -10.58 -14.14 26.24
C TYR A 630 -9.28 -14.84 26.62
N THR A 631 -9.34 -16.14 26.90
CA THR A 631 -8.13 -16.96 27.07
C THR A 631 -8.24 -18.24 26.24
N TYR A 632 -7.24 -18.52 25.43
CA TYR A 632 -7.08 -19.73 24.64
C TYR A 632 -5.99 -20.62 25.23
N GLN A 633 -6.26 -21.93 25.27
CA GLN A 633 -5.29 -22.95 25.63
C GLN A 633 -5.44 -24.15 24.69
N LYS A 634 -4.36 -24.53 24.02
CA LYS A 634 -4.29 -25.69 23.13
C LYS A 634 -3.57 -26.85 23.80
N GLN A 635 -4.08 -28.06 23.62
CA GLN A 635 -3.45 -29.31 24.05
C GLN A 635 -3.67 -30.38 22.98
N GLY A 636 -2.63 -30.66 22.19
CA GLY A 636 -2.73 -31.59 21.06
C GLY A 636 -3.81 -31.17 20.06
N ASN A 637 -4.71 -32.10 19.71
CA ASN A 637 -5.85 -31.84 18.81
C ASN A 637 -7.10 -31.38 19.58
N SER A 638 -6.90 -30.55 20.59
CA SER A 638 -7.98 -29.93 21.34
C SER A 638 -7.57 -28.54 21.80
N PHE A 639 -8.55 -27.68 22.00
CA PHE A 639 -8.35 -26.38 22.63
C PHE A 639 -9.54 -25.98 23.49
N THR A 640 -9.30 -25.08 24.42
CA THR A 640 -10.33 -24.45 25.24
C THR A 640 -10.22 -22.94 25.15
N ILE A 641 -11.36 -22.28 25.00
CA ILE A 641 -11.53 -20.83 25.06
C ILE A 641 -12.40 -20.52 26.26
N ALA A 642 -11.87 -19.82 27.26
CA ALA A 642 -12.69 -19.16 28.26
C ALA A 642 -12.97 -17.74 27.76
N PHE A 643 -14.25 -17.44 27.55
CA PHE A 643 -14.71 -16.18 26.99
C PHE A 643 -15.68 -15.51 27.96
N ARG A 644 -15.40 -14.26 28.31
CA ARG A 644 -16.30 -13.38 29.02
C ARG A 644 -16.59 -12.15 28.17
N SER A 645 -17.84 -11.76 28.07
CA SER A 645 -18.28 -10.49 27.49
C SER A 645 -19.05 -9.65 28.51
N ALA A 646 -19.07 -8.33 28.29
CA ALA A 646 -19.88 -7.40 29.09
C ALA A 646 -21.41 -7.58 28.91
N ASP A 647 -21.85 -8.30 27.87
CA ASP A 647 -23.27 -8.54 27.56
C ASP A 647 -23.64 -10.03 27.48
N THR A 648 -24.92 -10.29 27.21
CA THR A 648 -25.53 -11.62 27.07
C THR A 648 -25.97 -11.93 25.64
N THR A 649 -25.28 -11.40 24.63
CA THR A 649 -25.50 -11.80 23.23
C THR A 649 -25.26 -13.30 23.02
N GLN A 650 -25.84 -13.87 21.98
CA GLN A 650 -25.62 -15.26 21.61
C GLN A 650 -24.17 -15.45 21.13
N LYS A 651 -23.41 -16.29 21.84
CA LYS A 651 -22.02 -16.63 21.51
C LYS A 651 -22.00 -17.72 20.46
N LYS A 652 -21.34 -17.47 19.33
CA LYS A 652 -21.22 -18.43 18.23
C LYS A 652 -19.77 -18.75 17.94
N LEU A 653 -19.42 -20.03 17.98
CA LEU A 653 -18.16 -20.50 17.43
C LEU A 653 -18.25 -20.50 15.91
N LEU A 654 -17.25 -19.96 15.23
CA LEU A 654 -17.07 -20.04 13.79
C LEU A 654 -15.59 -20.30 13.48
N TRP A 655 -15.11 -21.48 13.82
CA TRP A 655 -13.69 -21.82 13.67
C TRP A 655 -13.39 -22.24 12.24
N ARG A 656 -12.67 -21.37 11.51
CA ARG A 656 -12.12 -21.65 10.18
C ARG A 656 -10.77 -22.29 10.35
N THR A 657 -10.53 -23.45 9.76
CA THR A 657 -9.28 -24.20 9.95
C THR A 657 -9.06 -25.20 8.82
N ASP A 658 -7.87 -25.78 8.75
CA ASP A 658 -7.58 -26.92 7.87
C ASP A 658 -8.60 -28.06 8.05
N PHE A 659 -8.61 -29.02 7.13
CA PHE A 659 -9.59 -30.10 7.16
C PHE A 659 -9.50 -30.94 8.45
N VAL A 660 -10.61 -30.98 9.20
CA VAL A 660 -10.77 -31.78 10.43
C VAL A 660 -12.01 -32.68 10.35
N LYS A 661 -12.00 -33.78 11.10
CA LYS A 661 -13.12 -34.71 11.30
C LYS A 661 -13.26 -35.08 12.77
N ASN A 662 -14.32 -35.82 13.11
CA ASN A 662 -14.62 -36.28 14.48
C ASN A 662 -14.58 -35.15 15.52
N ILE A 663 -15.29 -34.05 15.21
CA ILE A 663 -15.30 -32.85 16.04
C ILE A 663 -16.30 -33.03 17.18
N SER A 664 -15.89 -32.66 18.39
CA SER A 664 -16.79 -32.46 19.53
C SER A 664 -16.60 -31.07 20.10
N VAL A 665 -17.71 -30.34 20.28
CA VAL A 665 -17.72 -29.04 20.93
C VAL A 665 -18.51 -29.14 22.23
N CYS A 666 -17.98 -28.56 23.31
CA CYS A 666 -18.66 -28.43 24.59
C CYS A 666 -18.71 -26.96 25.01
N ALA A 667 -19.84 -26.53 25.56
CA ALA A 667 -20.00 -25.25 26.24
C ALA A 667 -20.28 -25.51 27.73
N ASP A 668 -19.44 -25.00 28.62
CA ASP A 668 -19.51 -25.20 30.07
C ASP A 668 -19.59 -26.68 30.48
N GLY A 669 -18.78 -27.51 29.82
CA GLY A 669 -18.73 -28.96 30.03
C GLY A 669 -19.93 -29.74 29.48
N LYS A 670 -20.88 -29.08 28.80
CA LYS A 670 -22.03 -29.73 28.15
C LYS A 670 -21.78 -29.84 26.64
N PRO A 671 -21.95 -31.03 26.03
CA PRO A 671 -21.87 -31.17 24.58
C PRO A 671 -22.89 -30.27 23.86
N VAL A 672 -22.43 -29.55 22.83
CA VAL A 672 -23.27 -28.75 21.94
C VAL A 672 -23.19 -29.29 20.52
N ALA A 673 -24.27 -29.16 19.77
CA ALA A 673 -24.28 -29.58 18.37
C ALA A 673 -23.36 -28.67 17.55
N CYS A 674 -22.47 -29.27 16.77
CA CYS A 674 -21.62 -28.56 15.83
C CYS A 674 -21.91 -28.98 14.39
N HIS A 675 -21.74 -28.06 13.46
CA HIS A 675 -21.81 -28.30 12.02
C HIS A 675 -20.43 -28.06 11.40
N VAL A 676 -20.06 -28.89 10.43
CA VAL A 676 -18.82 -28.70 9.66
C VAL A 676 -19.18 -28.50 8.20
N ALA A 677 -18.83 -27.33 7.67
CA ALA A 677 -18.89 -27.05 6.24
C ALA A 677 -17.48 -27.24 5.66
N TYR A 678 -17.33 -28.14 4.69
CA TYR A 678 -16.06 -28.32 3.97
C TYR A 678 -16.03 -27.38 2.77
N GLU A 679 -15.18 -26.37 2.87
CA GLU A 679 -14.94 -25.36 1.84
C GLU A 679 -13.78 -25.78 0.93
N CYS A 680 -13.50 -25.00 -0.11
CA CYS A 680 -12.30 -25.22 -0.92
C CYS A 680 -11.06 -24.81 -0.12
N GLY A 681 -10.22 -25.79 0.23
CA GLY A 681 -8.95 -25.61 0.94
C GLY A 681 -9.02 -25.56 2.46
N PHE A 682 -10.21 -25.42 3.06
CA PHE A 682 -10.39 -25.32 4.51
C PHE A 682 -11.78 -25.82 4.93
N CYS A 683 -12.08 -25.85 6.22
CA CYS A 683 -13.41 -26.11 6.72
C CYS A 683 -13.83 -25.09 7.79
N ILE A 684 -15.14 -25.01 8.01
CA ILE A 684 -15.75 -24.12 9.00
C ILE A 684 -16.51 -24.98 10.01
N VAL A 685 -16.08 -24.95 11.27
CA VAL A 685 -16.77 -25.55 12.40
C VAL A 685 -17.62 -24.49 13.08
N SER A 686 -18.94 -24.67 13.09
CA SER A 686 -19.88 -23.76 13.75
C SER A 686 -20.63 -24.43 14.89
N ALA A 687 -20.84 -23.70 15.99
CA ALA A 687 -21.62 -24.15 17.14
C ALA A 687 -22.24 -22.96 17.90
N ASP A 688 -23.42 -23.17 18.47
CA ASP A 688 -24.05 -22.24 19.40
C ASP A 688 -23.56 -22.53 20.82
N LEU A 689 -22.94 -21.52 21.45
CA LEU A 689 -22.34 -21.61 22.77
C LEU A 689 -23.27 -21.02 23.85
N GLY A 690 -24.44 -20.50 23.47
CA GLY A 690 -25.44 -19.91 24.37
C GLY A 690 -25.25 -18.41 24.61
N CYS A 691 -26.04 -17.84 25.53
CA CYS A 691 -26.13 -16.40 25.76
C CYS A 691 -25.52 -15.94 27.10
N ALA A 692 -24.82 -16.84 27.81
CA ALA A 692 -24.17 -16.48 29.07
C ALA A 692 -23.07 -15.44 28.83
N SER A 693 -22.90 -14.53 29.79
CA SER A 693 -21.79 -13.56 29.78
C SER A 693 -20.43 -14.23 29.92
N ASP A 694 -20.38 -15.39 30.56
CA ASP A 694 -19.22 -16.25 30.74
C ASP A 694 -19.50 -17.58 30.05
N VAL A 695 -18.59 -18.03 29.19
CA VAL A 695 -18.67 -19.35 28.56
C VAL A 695 -17.29 -19.98 28.43
N ILE A 696 -17.19 -21.27 28.74
CA ILE A 696 -16.01 -22.08 28.45
C ILE A 696 -16.32 -22.99 27.27
N CYS A 697 -15.75 -22.70 26.11
CA CYS A 697 -15.85 -23.51 24.91
C CYS A 697 -14.65 -24.45 24.83
N SER A 698 -14.89 -25.76 24.80
CA SER A 698 -13.85 -26.76 24.54
C SER A 698 -14.12 -27.47 23.22
N VAL A 699 -13.11 -27.55 22.37
CA VAL A 699 -13.17 -28.21 21.06
C VAL A 699 -12.13 -29.33 21.03
N ALA A 700 -12.55 -30.54 20.66
CA ALA A 700 -11.65 -31.63 20.33
C ALA A 700 -11.94 -32.10 18.91
N TYR A 701 -10.89 -32.45 18.17
CA TYR A 701 -10.99 -32.76 16.75
C TYR A 701 -9.93 -33.77 16.32
N GLN A 702 -10.06 -34.29 15.11
CA GLN A 702 -9.05 -35.12 14.46
C GLN A 702 -8.65 -34.46 13.12
N PRO A 703 -7.38 -34.09 12.92
CA PRO A 703 -6.91 -33.62 11.62
C PRO A 703 -7.12 -34.67 10.52
N ILE A 704 -7.49 -34.21 9.32
CA ILE A 704 -7.51 -35.04 8.12
C ILE A 704 -6.12 -34.93 7.46
N ALA A 705 -5.30 -35.96 7.65
CA ALA A 705 -3.97 -36.03 7.05
C ALA A 705 -4.06 -36.47 5.57
N ILE A 706 -3.90 -35.51 4.67
CA ILE A 706 -3.83 -35.72 3.23
C ILE A 706 -2.54 -35.06 2.71
N ALA A 707 -1.77 -35.81 1.93
CA ALA A 707 -0.68 -35.24 1.15
C ALA A 707 -1.04 -35.32 -0.34
N LEU A 708 -1.18 -34.17 -0.99
CA LEU A 708 -1.42 -34.09 -2.42
C LEU A 708 -0.12 -33.68 -3.11
N HIS A 709 0.35 -34.52 -4.04
CA HIS A 709 1.57 -34.28 -4.78
C HIS A 709 1.23 -33.93 -6.23
N LEU A 710 1.58 -32.71 -6.63
CA LEU A 710 1.44 -32.16 -7.97
C LEU A 710 2.72 -31.36 -8.29
N PRO A 711 3.35 -31.54 -9.47
CA PRO A 711 4.46 -30.69 -9.87
C PRO A 711 4.05 -29.22 -9.91
N ALA A 712 4.83 -28.34 -9.28
CA ALA A 712 4.56 -26.91 -9.28
C ALA A 712 4.61 -26.29 -10.69
N ILE A 713 5.45 -26.85 -11.58
CA ILE A 713 5.53 -26.42 -12.98
C ILE A 713 4.54 -27.22 -13.84
N ALA A 714 3.69 -26.50 -14.56
CA ALA A 714 2.77 -27.03 -15.57
C ALA A 714 3.27 -26.69 -16.98
N VAL A 715 3.76 -27.70 -17.70
CA VAL A 715 4.17 -27.52 -19.11
C VAL A 715 2.95 -27.56 -19.99
N CYS A 716 2.65 -26.47 -20.69
CA CYS A 716 1.55 -26.38 -21.66
C CYS A 716 1.55 -27.58 -22.64
N GLY A 717 0.41 -28.25 -22.78
CA GLY A 717 0.23 -29.44 -23.62
C GLY A 717 0.53 -30.79 -22.92
N GLU A 718 1.12 -30.79 -21.72
CA GLU A 718 1.33 -32.00 -20.92
C GLU A 718 0.14 -32.26 -19.97
N LYS A 719 0.01 -33.51 -19.50
CA LYS A 719 -1.03 -33.87 -18.52
C LYS A 719 -0.55 -33.67 -17.08
N PRO A 720 -1.40 -33.21 -16.15
CA PRO A 720 -1.06 -33.11 -14.75
C PRO A 720 -0.79 -34.50 -14.16
N HIS A 721 0.33 -34.67 -13.48
CA HIS A 721 0.63 -35.85 -12.70
C HIS A 721 0.28 -35.60 -11.22
N ILE A 722 -0.92 -36.03 -10.81
CA ILE A 722 -1.43 -35.81 -9.46
C ILE A 722 -1.51 -37.14 -8.72
N THR A 723 -0.94 -37.19 -7.52
CA THR A 723 -1.09 -38.33 -6.60
C THR A 723 -1.52 -37.83 -5.22
N ALA A 724 -2.28 -38.66 -4.50
CA ALA A 724 -2.76 -38.35 -3.16
C ALA A 724 -2.43 -39.50 -2.21
N GLU A 725 -1.96 -39.16 -1.02
CA GLU A 725 -1.83 -40.07 0.11
C GLU A 725 -2.91 -39.76 1.14
N GLY A 726 -3.46 -40.79 1.77
CA GLY A 726 -4.52 -40.64 2.76
C GLY A 726 -5.92 -40.35 2.18
N ALA A 727 -6.08 -40.13 0.88
CA ALA A 727 -7.37 -39.92 0.23
C ALA A 727 -7.43 -40.47 -1.21
N GLU A 728 -8.64 -40.76 -1.69
CA GLU A 728 -8.89 -41.14 -3.09
C GLU A 728 -9.13 -39.88 -3.94
N ILE A 729 -8.43 -39.74 -5.06
CA ILE A 729 -8.74 -38.69 -6.05
C ILE A 729 -9.99 -39.09 -6.82
N ILE A 730 -11.04 -38.27 -6.75
CA ILE A 730 -12.34 -38.56 -7.38
C ILE A 730 -12.67 -37.62 -8.54
N GLY A 731 -11.84 -36.60 -8.78
CA GLY A 731 -11.94 -35.77 -9.97
C GLY A 731 -11.22 -34.43 -9.83
N ILE A 732 -11.25 -33.65 -10.90
CA ILE A 732 -10.73 -32.28 -10.97
C ILE A 732 -11.91 -31.34 -11.24
N ALA A 733 -11.94 -30.21 -10.55
CA ALA A 733 -12.85 -29.10 -10.78
C ALA A 733 -12.03 -27.90 -11.29
N ASP A 734 -12.09 -27.67 -12.59
CA ASP A 734 -11.32 -26.64 -13.26
C ASP A 734 -12.21 -25.43 -13.62
N ARG A 735 -12.36 -24.53 -12.65
CA ARG A 735 -13.14 -23.29 -12.85
C ARG A 735 -12.40 -22.25 -13.67
N CYS A 736 -11.07 -22.26 -13.65
CA CYS A 736 -10.24 -21.31 -14.39
C CYS A 736 -10.02 -21.73 -15.86
N GLY A 737 -10.35 -22.97 -16.22
CA GLY A 737 -10.16 -23.46 -17.59
C GLY A 737 -8.68 -23.65 -17.91
N VAL A 738 -7.94 -24.21 -16.95
CA VAL A 738 -6.51 -24.57 -17.04
C VAL A 738 -6.29 -25.78 -17.93
N LEU A 739 -7.23 -26.73 -17.94
CA LEU A 739 -7.16 -27.99 -18.66
C LEU A 739 -8.05 -27.97 -19.92
N ASP A 740 -7.64 -28.72 -20.93
CA ASP A 740 -8.43 -28.97 -22.14
C ASP A 740 -9.38 -30.18 -21.97
N GLU A 741 -10.10 -30.53 -23.03
CA GLU A 741 -11.04 -31.67 -23.02
C GLU A 741 -10.37 -33.03 -22.78
N ASP A 742 -9.08 -33.16 -23.11
CA ASP A 742 -8.26 -34.36 -22.89
C ASP A 742 -7.60 -34.38 -21.50
N GLY A 743 -7.79 -33.32 -20.71
CA GLY A 743 -7.21 -33.13 -19.39
C GLY A 743 -5.73 -32.73 -19.40
N ALA A 744 -5.20 -32.25 -20.52
CA ALA A 744 -3.87 -31.65 -20.59
C ALA A 744 -3.92 -30.16 -20.27
N TYR A 745 -2.82 -29.58 -19.81
CA TYR A 745 -2.71 -28.14 -19.65
C TYR A 745 -2.90 -27.47 -21.02
N ARG A 746 -3.82 -26.52 -21.11
CA ARG A 746 -4.09 -25.80 -22.36
C ARG A 746 -2.84 -25.11 -22.90
N THR A 747 -2.68 -25.12 -24.22
CA THR A 747 -1.50 -24.55 -24.87
C THR A 747 -1.51 -23.03 -24.95
N ASP A 748 -2.69 -22.42 -24.83
CA ASP A 748 -2.94 -20.99 -25.03
C ASP A 748 -3.03 -20.19 -23.72
N LEU A 749 -2.70 -20.79 -22.56
CA LEU A 749 -2.86 -20.15 -21.25
C LEU A 749 -2.07 -18.85 -21.07
N LEU A 750 -0.98 -18.67 -21.83
CA LEU A 750 -0.11 -17.49 -21.77
C LEU A 750 -0.32 -16.50 -22.94
N ASP A 751 -1.12 -16.86 -23.94
CA ASP A 751 -1.23 -16.12 -25.20
C ASP A 751 -1.73 -14.68 -25.00
N ALA A 752 -2.63 -14.46 -24.04
CA ALA A 752 -3.16 -13.13 -23.72
C ALA A 752 -2.16 -12.23 -22.96
N TYR A 753 -1.05 -12.80 -22.48
CA TYR A 753 -0.12 -12.12 -21.57
C TYR A 753 1.28 -11.97 -22.15
N VAL A 754 1.62 -12.72 -23.20
CA VAL A 754 2.93 -12.67 -23.87
C VAL A 754 3.25 -11.30 -24.47
N GLY A 755 2.21 -10.52 -24.82
CA GLY A 755 2.36 -9.14 -25.29
C GLY A 755 3.01 -8.22 -24.27
N TYR A 756 2.85 -8.49 -22.97
CA TYR A 756 3.43 -7.70 -21.88
C TYR A 756 4.89 -8.07 -21.57
N GLY A 757 5.57 -8.70 -22.53
CA GLY A 757 6.96 -9.07 -22.40
C GLY A 757 7.21 -10.13 -21.33
N ASP A 758 8.38 -10.05 -20.69
CA ASP A 758 8.80 -11.04 -19.71
C ASP A 758 8.14 -10.80 -18.35
N PHE A 759 7.80 -9.54 -18.02
CA PHE A 759 6.91 -9.20 -16.92
C PHE A 759 5.59 -9.97 -17.02
N GLY A 760 4.91 -9.91 -18.18
CA GLY A 760 3.65 -10.61 -18.41
C GLY A 760 3.75 -12.13 -18.21
N LEU A 761 4.83 -12.73 -18.70
CA LEU A 761 5.08 -14.16 -18.54
C LEU A 761 5.24 -14.53 -17.06
N VAL A 762 5.93 -13.71 -16.27
CA VAL A 762 6.17 -13.96 -14.84
C VAL A 762 4.91 -13.70 -14.00
N ASN A 763 4.27 -12.55 -14.21
CA ASN A 763 3.17 -12.06 -13.37
C ASN A 763 1.88 -12.86 -13.55
N PHE A 764 1.68 -13.40 -14.75
CA PHE A 764 0.47 -14.13 -15.14
C PHE A 764 0.73 -15.61 -15.43
N ALA A 765 1.81 -16.21 -14.91
CA ALA A 765 2.08 -17.65 -15.08
C ALA A 765 1.19 -18.55 -14.22
N ARG A 766 0.78 -18.08 -13.04
CA ARG A 766 0.15 -18.93 -12.02
C ARG A 766 -1.32 -19.21 -12.33
N ARG A 767 -1.74 -20.46 -12.24
CA ARG A 767 -3.12 -20.93 -12.51
C ARG A 767 -3.59 -21.85 -11.40
N THR A 768 -4.89 -21.80 -11.10
CA THR A 768 -5.49 -22.59 -10.03
C THR A 768 -6.61 -23.49 -10.56
N PHE A 769 -6.63 -24.74 -10.11
CA PHE A 769 -7.79 -25.63 -10.23
C PHE A 769 -7.98 -26.37 -8.90
N ALA A 770 -9.10 -27.07 -8.70
CA ALA A 770 -9.32 -27.83 -7.48
C ALA A 770 -9.31 -29.33 -7.73
N VAL A 771 -8.61 -30.07 -6.88
CA VAL A 771 -8.68 -31.54 -6.87
C VAL A 771 -9.72 -31.97 -5.85
N ARG A 772 -10.69 -32.78 -6.30
CA ARG A 772 -11.70 -33.37 -5.44
C ARG A 772 -11.19 -34.69 -4.88
N LEU A 773 -11.18 -34.80 -3.56
CA LEU A 773 -10.69 -35.94 -2.81
C LEU A 773 -11.80 -36.58 -1.99
N ARG A 774 -11.70 -37.88 -1.74
CA ARG A 774 -12.55 -38.62 -0.80
C ARG A 774 -11.70 -39.22 0.32
N HIS A 775 -12.01 -38.84 1.56
CA HIS A 775 -11.36 -39.36 2.77
C HIS A 775 -12.43 -39.79 3.76
N ASP A 776 -12.47 -41.07 4.14
CA ASP A 776 -13.48 -41.63 5.07
C ASP A 776 -14.92 -41.22 4.75
N GLY A 777 -15.27 -41.18 3.45
CA GLY A 777 -16.59 -40.78 2.97
C GLY A 777 -16.85 -39.27 2.89
N ILE A 778 -15.95 -38.44 3.40
CA ILE A 778 -15.99 -36.98 3.27
C ILE A 778 -15.42 -36.60 1.90
N VAL A 779 -16.12 -35.71 1.20
CA VAL A 779 -15.63 -35.12 -0.07
C VAL A 779 -14.99 -33.78 0.24
N LEU A 780 -13.74 -33.62 -0.17
CA LEU A 780 -12.93 -32.42 0.05
C LEU A 780 -12.55 -31.81 -1.29
N SER A 781 -12.39 -30.49 -1.33
CA SER A 781 -11.92 -29.75 -2.49
C SER A 781 -10.62 -29.04 -2.12
N VAL A 782 -9.51 -29.42 -2.75
CA VAL A 782 -8.18 -28.86 -2.45
C VAL A 782 -7.75 -27.97 -3.61
N PRO A 783 -7.56 -26.65 -3.42
CA PRO A 783 -7.04 -25.79 -4.45
C PRO A 783 -5.58 -26.17 -4.76
N CYS A 784 -5.23 -26.19 -6.03
CA CYS A 784 -3.93 -26.56 -6.56
C CYS A 784 -3.47 -25.47 -7.52
N SER A 785 -2.40 -24.77 -7.14
CA SER A 785 -1.78 -23.76 -7.98
C SER A 785 -0.59 -24.35 -8.72
N VAL A 786 -0.44 -23.98 -9.99
CA VAL A 786 0.70 -24.33 -10.83
C VAL A 786 1.24 -23.10 -11.54
N THR A 787 2.55 -23.04 -11.71
CA THR A 787 3.22 -22.08 -12.59
C THR A 787 3.26 -22.66 -13.99
N VAL A 788 2.54 -22.03 -14.91
CA VAL A 788 2.48 -22.44 -16.31
C VAL A 788 3.72 -21.97 -17.06
N VAL A 789 4.31 -22.88 -17.84
CA VAL A 789 5.44 -22.58 -18.73
C VAL A 789 5.15 -23.08 -20.15
N PRO A 790 5.67 -22.38 -21.19
CA PRO A 790 5.55 -22.87 -22.56
C PRO A 790 6.29 -24.21 -22.74
N PRO A 791 5.85 -25.07 -23.68
CA PRO A 791 6.49 -26.38 -23.91
C PRO A 791 7.91 -26.25 -24.45
N TYR A 792 8.17 -25.17 -25.17
CA TYR A 792 9.43 -24.89 -25.82
C TYR A 792 9.88 -23.48 -25.53
N ARG A 793 11.19 -23.29 -25.39
CA ARG A 793 11.82 -21.98 -25.42
C ARG A 793 12.75 -21.90 -26.61
N MET A 794 12.81 -20.73 -27.24
CA MET A 794 13.74 -20.48 -28.32
C MET A 794 14.48 -19.17 -28.08
N GLU A 795 15.79 -19.19 -28.27
CA GLU A 795 16.62 -18.00 -28.37
C GLU A 795 17.31 -18.01 -29.71
N THR A 796 17.46 -16.83 -30.30
CA THR A 796 18.06 -16.68 -31.62
C THR A 796 19.33 -15.86 -31.51
N GLU A 797 20.35 -16.28 -32.24
CA GLU A 797 21.62 -15.57 -32.36
C GLU A 797 21.93 -15.46 -33.86
N TYR A 798 22.17 -14.24 -34.34
CA TYR A 798 22.58 -14.03 -35.72
C TYR A 798 24.03 -13.59 -35.80
N ALA A 799 24.83 -14.36 -36.54
CA ALA A 799 26.22 -14.04 -36.82
C ALA A 799 26.62 -14.57 -38.20
N THR A 800 27.33 -13.78 -38.98
CA THR A 800 27.93 -14.21 -40.26
C THR A 800 26.93 -14.90 -41.22
N HIS A 801 25.75 -14.30 -41.45
CA HIS A 801 24.68 -14.85 -42.29
C HIS A 801 24.13 -16.21 -41.80
N THR A 802 24.27 -16.49 -40.51
CA THR A 802 23.75 -17.70 -39.87
C THR A 802 22.85 -17.32 -38.72
N VAL A 803 21.61 -17.83 -38.72
CA VAL A 803 20.73 -17.77 -37.55
C VAL A 803 20.88 -19.08 -36.79
N THR A 804 21.34 -19.01 -35.55
CA THR A 804 21.34 -20.13 -34.61
C THR A 804 20.10 -20.03 -33.75
N VAL A 805 19.25 -21.05 -33.76
CA VAL A 805 18.12 -21.16 -32.84
C VAL A 805 18.51 -22.15 -31.75
N ARG A 806 18.70 -21.65 -30.53
CA ARG A 806 18.82 -22.48 -29.32
C ARG A 806 17.41 -22.83 -28.87
N PHE A 807 17.13 -24.11 -28.70
CA PHE A 807 15.82 -24.67 -28.44
C PHE A 807 15.87 -25.47 -27.14
N TRP A 808 15.01 -25.15 -26.18
CA TRP A 808 14.83 -25.92 -24.95
C TRP A 808 13.50 -26.67 -25.01
N ASN A 809 13.56 -27.98 -24.80
CA ASN A 809 12.40 -28.86 -24.80
C ASN A 809 12.00 -29.22 -23.38
N ARG A 810 10.86 -28.71 -22.91
CA ARG A 810 10.33 -29.03 -21.57
C ARG A 810 9.30 -30.16 -21.57
N THR A 811 8.94 -30.65 -22.75
CA THR A 811 7.96 -31.73 -22.88
C THR A 811 8.57 -33.07 -22.45
N GLY A 812 7.69 -34.04 -22.17
CA GLY A 812 8.11 -35.41 -21.89
C GLY A 812 8.56 -36.21 -23.12
N LYS A 813 8.69 -35.57 -24.29
CA LYS A 813 8.93 -36.23 -25.57
C LYS A 813 10.20 -35.69 -26.22
N SER A 814 11.08 -36.57 -26.69
CA SER A 814 12.22 -36.16 -27.51
C SER A 814 11.78 -35.70 -28.90
N ILE A 815 12.52 -34.74 -29.47
CA ILE A 815 12.32 -34.19 -30.80
C ILE A 815 13.48 -34.63 -31.68
N ASP A 816 13.16 -35.23 -32.82
CA ASP A 816 14.09 -35.55 -33.91
C ASP A 816 13.35 -35.22 -35.21
N SER A 817 13.56 -34.01 -35.72
CA SER A 817 12.76 -33.48 -36.83
C SER A 817 13.53 -32.46 -37.66
N ASP A 818 13.15 -32.36 -38.93
CA ASP A 818 13.62 -31.31 -39.82
C ASP A 818 13.03 -29.96 -39.38
N ALA A 819 13.89 -28.95 -39.36
CA ALA A 819 13.52 -27.57 -39.04
C ALA A 819 13.72 -26.68 -40.27
N TYR A 820 12.79 -25.78 -40.53
CA TYR A 820 12.80 -24.87 -41.66
C TYR A 820 12.65 -23.44 -41.16
N LEU A 821 13.56 -22.56 -41.57
CA LEU A 821 13.50 -21.14 -41.27
C LEU A 821 13.23 -20.38 -42.57
N MET A 822 12.16 -19.60 -42.60
CA MET A 822 11.79 -18.77 -43.73
C MET A 822 11.96 -17.29 -43.38
N THR A 823 12.77 -16.57 -44.15
CA THR A 823 13.01 -15.14 -44.01
C THR A 823 12.78 -14.47 -45.37
N GLY A 824 11.76 -13.62 -45.49
CA GLY A 824 11.33 -13.09 -46.78
C GLY A 824 11.00 -14.24 -47.76
N SER A 825 11.67 -14.29 -48.90
CA SER A 825 11.52 -15.35 -49.92
C SER A 825 12.50 -16.53 -49.76
N THR A 826 13.40 -16.47 -48.77
CA THR A 826 14.43 -17.49 -48.55
C THR A 826 13.94 -18.53 -47.55
N LEU A 827 14.05 -19.82 -47.90
CA LEU A 827 13.75 -20.96 -47.03
C LEU A 827 15.03 -21.78 -46.81
N VAL A 828 15.45 -21.91 -45.55
CA VAL A 828 16.64 -22.68 -45.17
C VAL A 828 16.25 -23.87 -44.30
N LYS A 829 16.82 -25.04 -44.61
CA LYS A 829 16.61 -26.27 -43.85
C LYS A 829 17.75 -26.50 -42.86
N SER A 830 17.41 -26.92 -41.65
CA SER A 830 18.29 -27.49 -40.65
C SER A 830 17.65 -28.75 -40.05
N HIS A 831 18.29 -29.35 -39.06
CA HIS A 831 17.79 -30.53 -38.37
C HIS A 831 17.93 -30.32 -36.86
N LEU A 832 16.88 -30.65 -36.09
CA LEU A 832 16.83 -30.49 -34.64
C LEU A 832 16.69 -31.86 -33.98
N CYS A 833 17.68 -32.23 -33.18
CA CYS A 833 17.63 -33.36 -32.26
C CYS A 833 17.76 -32.82 -30.83
N CYS A 834 16.70 -32.97 -30.03
CA CYS A 834 16.63 -32.45 -28.66
C CYS A 834 15.89 -33.46 -27.77
N GLY A 835 16.53 -33.99 -26.73
CA GLY A 835 15.88 -34.89 -25.78
C GLY A 835 14.76 -34.22 -24.99
N ALA A 836 13.94 -35.04 -24.32
CA ALA A 836 12.97 -34.55 -23.34
C ALA A 836 13.71 -33.88 -22.17
N GLY A 837 13.31 -32.66 -21.80
CA GLY A 837 13.99 -31.89 -20.75
C GLY A 837 15.38 -31.36 -21.13
N GLU A 838 15.79 -31.44 -22.39
CA GLU A 838 17.12 -31.00 -22.83
C GLU A 838 17.08 -29.69 -23.63
N SER A 839 18.26 -29.16 -23.95
CA SER A 839 18.43 -28.05 -24.89
C SER A 839 19.32 -28.46 -26.05
N ALA A 840 18.99 -28.00 -27.25
CA ALA A 840 19.77 -28.19 -28.46
C ALA A 840 19.88 -26.88 -29.23
N ALA A 841 20.74 -26.83 -30.25
CA ALA A 841 20.81 -25.71 -31.16
C ALA A 841 20.76 -26.20 -32.60
N CYS A 842 19.95 -25.57 -33.44
CA CYS A 842 19.96 -25.76 -34.88
C CYS A 842 20.46 -24.49 -35.58
N ARG A 843 21.26 -24.66 -36.62
CA ARG A 843 21.89 -23.57 -37.37
C ARG A 843 21.30 -23.49 -38.77
N PHE A 844 20.90 -22.29 -39.18
CA PHE A 844 20.38 -21.96 -40.49
C PHE A 844 21.38 -21.04 -41.19
N GLU A 845 22.16 -21.62 -42.10
CA GLU A 845 23.22 -20.90 -42.82
C GLU A 845 22.69 -20.20 -44.08
N ARG A 846 23.44 -19.21 -44.58
CA ARG A 846 23.20 -18.50 -45.85
C ARG A 846 21.89 -17.70 -45.86
N ILE A 847 21.61 -16.99 -44.77
CA ILE A 847 20.51 -16.04 -44.67
C ILE A 847 20.94 -14.74 -45.40
N PRO A 848 20.42 -14.44 -46.61
CA PRO A 848 21.03 -13.44 -47.49
C PRO A 848 20.46 -12.02 -47.34
N ASP A 849 19.37 -11.85 -46.60
CA ASP A 849 18.56 -10.62 -46.60
C ASP A 849 18.17 -10.17 -45.17
N THR A 850 19.14 -9.74 -44.37
CA THR A 850 18.88 -9.16 -43.04
C THR A 850 18.94 -7.64 -43.08
N VAL A 851 17.95 -6.98 -42.48
CA VAL A 851 17.97 -5.54 -42.21
C VAL A 851 18.48 -5.28 -40.79
N PRO A 852 19.04 -4.11 -40.46
CA PRO A 852 19.48 -3.80 -39.10
C PRO A 852 18.42 -4.05 -38.04
N GLY A 853 18.81 -4.53 -36.87
CA GLY A 853 17.92 -4.69 -35.72
C GLY A 853 17.09 -5.97 -35.78
N LYS A 854 15.89 -5.95 -35.20
CA LYS A 854 14.99 -7.13 -35.15
C LYS A 854 14.45 -7.51 -36.54
N ASN A 855 14.69 -8.74 -36.98
CA ASN A 855 14.19 -9.31 -38.23
C ASN A 855 13.17 -10.41 -37.92
N ARG A 856 12.13 -10.51 -38.75
CA ARG A 856 11.09 -11.55 -38.64
C ARG A 856 11.46 -12.79 -39.45
N ALA A 857 11.22 -13.96 -38.87
CA ALA A 857 11.35 -15.24 -39.54
C ALA A 857 10.22 -16.18 -39.15
N MET A 858 9.77 -17.04 -40.06
CA MET A 858 8.87 -18.14 -39.75
C MET A 858 9.68 -19.41 -39.52
N LEU A 859 9.61 -19.98 -38.33
CA LEU A 859 10.24 -21.26 -37.99
C LEU A 859 9.19 -22.36 -38.00
N HIS A 860 9.47 -23.44 -38.72
CA HIS A 860 8.67 -24.65 -38.75
C HIS A 860 9.53 -25.86 -38.38
N ILE A 861 9.20 -26.52 -37.28
CA ILE A 861 9.80 -27.79 -36.84
C ILE A 861 8.71 -28.85 -36.97
N GLY A 862 8.94 -29.85 -37.83
CA GLY A 862 7.91 -30.79 -38.26
C GLY A 862 7.19 -31.46 -37.09
N GLY A 863 5.89 -31.20 -36.96
CA GLY A 863 5.02 -31.75 -35.91
C GLY A 863 5.24 -31.18 -34.49
N VAL A 864 6.10 -30.17 -34.32
CA VAL A 864 6.52 -29.65 -33.01
C VAL A 864 6.15 -28.18 -32.82
N PHE A 865 6.56 -27.31 -33.75
CA PHE A 865 6.36 -25.87 -33.64
C PHE A 865 6.22 -25.26 -35.03
N SER A 866 5.32 -24.29 -35.19
CA SER A 866 5.21 -23.49 -36.40
C SER A 866 4.79 -22.08 -36.01
N GLY A 867 5.71 -21.14 -36.09
CA GLY A 867 5.45 -19.79 -35.60
C GLY A 867 6.55 -18.80 -35.98
N GLU A 868 6.24 -17.52 -35.76
CA GLU A 868 7.21 -16.45 -35.97
C GLU A 868 8.26 -16.45 -34.85
N ILE A 869 9.53 -16.25 -35.22
CA ILE A 869 10.63 -15.95 -34.33
C ILE A 869 11.30 -14.66 -34.78
N LEU A 870 11.91 -13.95 -33.84
CA LEU A 870 12.71 -12.76 -34.13
C LEU A 870 14.19 -13.10 -33.98
N PHE A 871 15.05 -12.49 -34.78
CA PHE A 871 16.50 -12.48 -34.57
C PHE A 871 17.07 -11.08 -34.84
N THR A 872 18.13 -10.70 -34.13
CA THR A 872 18.67 -9.34 -34.20
C THR A 872 19.93 -9.31 -35.07
N ALA A 873 19.92 -8.54 -36.15
CA ALA A 873 21.10 -8.28 -36.97
C ALA A 873 21.85 -7.02 -36.48
N PRO A 874 23.18 -6.96 -36.62
CA PRO A 874 23.98 -5.79 -36.26
C PRO A 874 23.51 -4.50 -36.95
N MET A 875 23.64 -3.37 -36.25
CA MET A 875 23.17 -2.06 -36.72
C MET A 875 24.18 -1.31 -37.59
N ASP A 876 25.44 -1.74 -37.57
CA ASP A 876 26.57 -1.17 -38.31
C ASP A 876 26.56 -1.48 -39.82
N THR A 877 25.65 -2.33 -40.29
CA THR A 877 25.66 -2.86 -41.66
C THR A 877 24.75 -2.15 -42.68
N ALA A 878 24.03 -1.07 -42.34
CA ALA A 878 23.03 -0.51 -43.27
C ALA A 878 23.07 0.99 -43.55
N GLN A 879 22.50 1.33 -44.71
CA GLN A 879 22.08 2.67 -45.08
C GLN A 879 20.65 2.89 -44.59
N THR A 880 20.46 3.70 -43.56
CA THR A 880 19.13 4.15 -43.14
C THR A 880 18.85 5.57 -43.65
N GLU A 881 17.66 5.81 -44.18
CA GLU A 881 17.18 7.16 -44.55
C GLU A 881 16.35 7.72 -43.38
N GLN A 882 16.71 8.90 -42.89
CA GLN A 882 15.92 9.65 -41.91
C GLN A 882 14.85 10.46 -42.63
N LEU A 883 13.61 10.40 -42.15
CA LEU A 883 12.48 11.13 -42.73
C LEU A 883 12.14 12.35 -41.87
N THR A 884 11.87 13.48 -42.53
CA THR A 884 11.34 14.67 -41.85
C THR A 884 9.85 14.51 -41.63
N ILE A 885 9.41 14.68 -40.38
CA ILE A 885 7.98 14.74 -40.04
C ILE A 885 7.43 16.10 -40.49
N PRO A 886 6.29 16.17 -41.21
CA PRO A 886 5.70 17.44 -41.64
C PRO A 886 5.42 18.40 -40.47
N ASP A 887 5.83 19.66 -40.59
CA ASP A 887 5.71 20.66 -39.51
C ASP A 887 4.25 20.86 -39.05
N ASP A 888 3.28 20.73 -39.96
CA ASP A 888 1.84 20.85 -39.71
C ASP A 888 1.25 19.69 -38.90
N LEU A 889 1.97 18.56 -38.81
CA LEU A 889 1.60 17.41 -37.98
C LEU A 889 2.32 17.40 -36.63
N THR A 890 3.13 18.40 -36.32
CA THR A 890 3.93 18.45 -35.09
C THR A 890 3.55 19.62 -34.19
N VAL A 891 3.77 19.44 -32.89
CA VAL A 891 3.65 20.47 -31.84
C VAL A 891 4.99 20.66 -31.14
N ALA A 892 5.17 21.78 -30.44
CA ALA A 892 6.40 22.05 -29.68
C ALA A 892 6.44 21.23 -28.38
N TYR A 893 7.65 20.89 -27.89
CA TYR A 893 7.83 20.09 -26.66
C TYR A 893 6.99 20.52 -25.44
N PRO A 894 6.79 21.81 -25.13
CA PRO A 894 5.97 22.20 -23.98
C PRO A 894 4.53 21.69 -24.02
N ALA A 895 3.98 21.37 -25.20
CA ALA A 895 2.63 20.80 -25.33
C ALA A 895 2.52 19.40 -24.73
N TRP A 896 3.64 18.69 -24.49
CA TRP A 896 3.64 17.37 -23.86
C TRP A 896 3.00 17.40 -22.47
N ARG A 897 3.34 18.40 -21.65
CA ARG A 897 2.81 18.54 -20.29
C ARG A 897 1.29 18.59 -20.30
N ASP A 898 0.70 19.43 -21.14
CA ASP A 898 -0.76 19.61 -21.20
C ASP A 898 -1.47 18.39 -21.81
N MET A 899 -0.82 17.69 -22.74
CA MET A 899 -1.34 16.47 -23.36
C MET A 899 -1.38 15.28 -22.40
N ALA A 900 -0.39 15.22 -21.49
CA ALA A 900 -0.04 14.00 -20.78
C ALA A 900 -0.28 14.06 -19.27
N TYR A 901 -0.30 15.26 -18.65
CA TYR A 901 -0.48 15.40 -17.21
C TYR A 901 -1.97 15.56 -16.85
N PHE A 902 -2.57 14.52 -16.27
CA PHE A 902 -3.97 14.56 -15.85
C PHE A 902 -4.09 14.95 -14.37
N PRO A 903 -5.15 15.68 -13.97
CA PRO A 903 -5.35 16.07 -12.57
C PRO A 903 -5.40 14.89 -11.60
N HIS A 904 -5.86 13.72 -12.06
CA HIS A 904 -5.93 12.52 -11.22
C HIS A 904 -4.60 11.73 -11.12
N HIS A 905 -3.55 12.17 -11.81
CA HIS A 905 -2.19 11.60 -11.72
C HIS A 905 -1.30 12.31 -10.70
N GLY A 906 -1.85 13.28 -9.95
CA GLY A 906 -1.09 14.30 -9.23
C GLY A 906 -0.18 13.83 -8.10
N CYS A 907 -0.14 12.54 -7.77
CA CYS A 907 0.78 11.99 -6.78
C CYS A 907 2.07 11.44 -7.43
N THR A 908 1.99 10.65 -8.52
CA THR A 908 3.15 9.97 -9.15
C THR A 908 4.11 10.92 -9.85
N VAL A 909 3.59 11.95 -10.52
CA VAL A 909 4.40 12.93 -11.23
C VAL A 909 4.73 14.10 -10.29
N ILE A 910 5.90 14.03 -9.64
CA ILE A 910 6.36 15.02 -8.65
C ILE A 910 7.00 16.28 -9.29
N ASN A 911 7.44 16.20 -10.55
CA ASN A 911 8.06 17.32 -11.26
C ASN A 911 7.63 17.39 -12.73
N PRO A 912 6.36 17.73 -13.02
CA PRO A 912 5.84 17.79 -14.38
C PRO A 912 6.53 18.86 -15.25
N ASP A 913 7.22 19.83 -14.66
CA ASP A 913 7.96 20.84 -15.42
C ASP A 913 9.30 20.33 -15.98
N ALA A 914 9.76 19.15 -15.55
CA ALA A 914 10.97 18.52 -16.06
C ALA A 914 10.76 17.76 -17.38
N PHE A 915 9.52 17.55 -17.83
CA PHE A 915 9.24 16.86 -19.10
C PHE A 915 9.95 17.51 -20.27
N LEU A 916 10.67 16.71 -21.07
CA LEU A 916 11.37 17.14 -22.28
C LEU A 916 12.28 18.37 -22.08
N ARG A 917 12.76 18.58 -20.84
CA ARG A 917 13.70 19.65 -20.52
C ARG A 917 15.09 19.23 -20.96
N ASP A 918 15.90 20.17 -21.44
CA ASP A 918 17.30 19.90 -21.83
C ASP A 918 17.44 18.80 -22.90
N MET A 919 16.44 18.65 -23.76
CA MET A 919 16.49 17.72 -24.90
C MET A 919 17.63 18.13 -25.86
N PRO A 920 18.52 17.19 -26.23
CA PRO A 920 19.61 17.50 -27.16
C PRO A 920 19.09 17.67 -28.59
N ASP A 921 19.90 18.27 -29.48
CA ASP A 921 19.58 18.37 -30.92
C ASP A 921 19.58 17.02 -31.64
N LYS A 922 20.09 15.98 -30.99
CA LYS A 922 20.30 14.65 -31.55
C LYS A 922 20.25 13.57 -30.47
N VAL A 923 19.65 12.43 -30.78
CA VAL A 923 19.68 11.23 -29.93
C VAL A 923 20.19 10.01 -30.68
N GLU A 924 20.99 9.19 -29.99
CA GLU A 924 21.49 7.90 -30.47
C GLU A 924 20.78 6.77 -29.73
N ILE A 925 20.18 5.84 -30.46
CA ILE A 925 19.45 4.70 -29.88
C ILE A 925 19.54 3.50 -30.81
N GLY A 926 19.94 2.35 -30.27
CA GLY A 926 20.10 1.14 -31.07
C GLY A 926 21.02 1.33 -32.29
N GLY A 927 22.03 2.22 -32.22
CA GLY A 927 22.91 2.54 -33.36
C GLY A 927 22.29 3.41 -34.45
N LEU A 928 21.08 3.94 -34.25
CA LEU A 928 20.45 4.94 -35.11
C LEU A 928 20.55 6.34 -34.50
N SER A 929 20.67 7.31 -35.39
CA SER A 929 20.85 8.72 -35.09
C SER A 929 19.62 9.51 -35.55
N PHE A 930 18.85 10.07 -34.62
CA PHE A 930 17.69 10.92 -34.92
C PHE A 930 17.98 12.39 -34.59
N ALA A 931 17.62 13.29 -35.50
CA ALA A 931 17.66 14.73 -35.25
C ALA A 931 16.39 15.16 -34.48
N LEU A 932 16.57 15.97 -33.44
CA LEU A 932 15.50 16.48 -32.59
C LEU A 932 15.38 17.99 -32.80
N ASN A 933 14.20 18.45 -33.23
CA ASN A 933 14.00 19.82 -33.69
C ASN A 933 13.13 20.66 -32.74
N GLY A 934 12.99 20.24 -31.47
CA GLY A 934 12.12 20.93 -30.50
C GLY A 934 10.62 20.63 -30.68
N ARG A 935 10.27 19.64 -31.52
CA ARG A 935 8.89 19.30 -31.90
C ARG A 935 8.67 17.79 -31.97
N PHE A 936 7.43 17.35 -31.85
CA PHE A 936 6.99 15.95 -31.98
C PHE A 936 5.59 15.87 -32.60
N ALA A 937 5.24 14.73 -33.20
CA ALA A 937 3.88 14.47 -33.68
C ALA A 937 3.04 13.78 -32.59
N PRO A 938 1.98 14.43 -32.08
CA PRO A 938 1.22 13.93 -30.92
C PRO A 938 0.20 12.85 -31.31
N VAL A 939 -0.02 11.90 -30.42
CA VAL A 939 -1.14 10.95 -30.45
C VAL A 939 -1.69 10.77 -29.03
N ALA A 940 -2.92 11.23 -28.78
CA ALA A 940 -3.54 11.10 -27.47
C ALA A 940 -5.05 10.92 -27.57
N THR A 941 -5.65 10.20 -26.62
CA THR A 941 -7.07 9.86 -26.67
C THR A 941 -7.99 11.07 -26.70
N ARG A 942 -7.65 12.13 -25.94
CA ARG A 942 -8.42 13.38 -25.88
C ARG A 942 -8.19 14.28 -27.10
N GLU A 943 -6.95 14.34 -27.57
CA GLU A 943 -6.51 15.23 -28.64
C GLU A 943 -5.63 14.47 -29.63
N ASN A 944 -5.99 14.48 -30.92
CA ASN A 944 -5.27 13.74 -31.96
C ASN A 944 -5.26 12.22 -31.72
N ARG A 945 -6.44 11.64 -31.43
CA ARG A 945 -6.61 10.20 -31.17
C ARG A 945 -6.02 9.30 -32.25
N VAL A 946 -6.05 9.77 -33.49
CA VAL A 946 -5.45 9.09 -34.63
C VAL A 946 -4.41 10.00 -35.25
N LEU A 947 -3.16 9.56 -35.27
CA LEU A 947 -2.06 10.23 -35.95
C LEU A 947 -1.78 9.51 -37.26
N HIS A 948 -1.90 10.22 -38.38
CA HIS A 948 -1.56 9.72 -39.71
C HIS A 948 -0.26 10.38 -40.19
N LEU A 949 0.80 9.58 -40.33
CA LEU A 949 2.11 10.03 -40.79
C LEU A 949 2.36 9.53 -42.23
N PRO A 950 2.38 10.42 -43.23
CA PRO A 950 2.69 10.02 -44.60
C PRO A 950 4.17 9.63 -44.70
N ILE A 951 4.44 8.44 -45.25
CA ILE A 951 5.80 7.93 -45.43
C ILE A 951 6.20 8.05 -46.92
N ALA A 952 5.35 7.55 -47.83
CA ALA A 952 5.55 7.59 -49.28
C ALA A 952 6.97 7.18 -49.73
N ARG A 953 7.49 6.10 -49.15
CA ARG A 953 8.84 5.56 -49.43
C ARG A 953 8.81 4.05 -49.50
N ALA A 954 9.63 3.49 -50.39
CA ALA A 954 9.90 2.06 -50.41
C ALA A 954 10.86 1.70 -49.28
N ALA A 955 10.43 0.80 -48.40
CA ALA A 955 11.22 0.34 -47.27
C ALA A 955 10.83 -1.09 -46.92
N ARG A 956 11.77 -1.85 -46.37
CA ARG A 956 11.45 -3.11 -45.70
C ARG A 956 11.22 -2.90 -44.22
N LYS A 957 11.91 -1.92 -43.63
CA LYS A 957 11.84 -1.64 -42.20
C LYS A 957 11.53 -0.18 -41.92
N LEU A 958 10.64 0.02 -40.94
CA LEU A 958 10.30 1.33 -40.40
C LEU A 958 10.72 1.39 -38.93
N PHE A 959 11.48 2.42 -38.58
CA PHE A 959 11.88 2.74 -37.22
C PHE A 959 11.15 3.99 -36.77
N VAL A 960 10.56 3.94 -35.58
CA VAL A 960 9.82 5.07 -35.00
C VAL A 960 10.38 5.35 -33.62
N LEU A 961 10.89 6.56 -33.42
CA LEU A 961 11.31 7.06 -32.11
C LEU A 961 10.08 7.61 -31.39
N PHE A 962 9.64 6.92 -30.35
CA PHE A 962 8.35 7.14 -29.70
C PHE A 962 8.51 7.31 -28.19
N SER A 963 7.84 8.29 -27.61
CA SER A 963 7.63 8.35 -26.15
C SER A 963 6.15 8.09 -25.87
N ALA A 964 5.86 7.33 -24.81
CA ALA A 964 4.50 7.07 -24.34
C ALA A 964 4.36 7.64 -22.94
N PHE A 965 3.32 8.43 -22.69
CA PHE A 965 2.85 8.65 -21.33
C PHE A 965 2.08 7.40 -20.89
N ALA A 966 2.84 6.42 -20.40
CA ALA A 966 2.35 5.29 -19.64
C ALA A 966 2.95 5.43 -18.24
N ASP A 967 2.11 5.47 -17.22
CA ASP A 967 2.53 5.45 -15.81
C ASP A 967 1.99 4.17 -15.15
N ASP A 968 2.14 4.04 -13.85
CA ASP A 968 1.54 2.99 -12.99
C ASP A 968 0.12 2.58 -13.41
N HIS A 969 -0.79 3.52 -13.66
CA HIS A 969 -2.19 3.29 -14.05
C HIS A 969 -2.42 2.65 -15.43
N GLU A 970 -1.39 2.54 -16.28
CA GLU A 970 -1.45 1.85 -17.57
C GLU A 970 -0.89 0.42 -17.51
N ILE A 971 -0.52 -0.08 -16.33
CA ILE A 971 0.07 -1.41 -16.14
C ILE A 971 -0.72 -2.54 -16.81
N CYS A 972 0.00 -3.35 -17.60
CA CYS A 972 -0.54 -4.48 -18.33
C CYS A 972 -1.76 -4.10 -19.18
N SER A 973 -1.60 -3.03 -19.97
CA SER A 973 -2.60 -2.51 -20.90
C SER A 973 -2.07 -2.41 -22.35
N GLU A 974 -2.99 -2.16 -23.29
CA GLU A 974 -2.73 -1.95 -24.70
C GLU A 974 -2.99 -0.48 -25.09
N PRO A 975 -2.11 0.49 -24.73
CA PRO A 975 -2.43 1.91 -24.87
C PRO A 975 -2.53 2.38 -26.33
N PHE A 976 -1.82 1.75 -27.28
CA PHE A 976 -1.80 2.16 -28.69
C PHE A 976 -1.88 0.99 -29.68
N ASP A 977 -2.47 1.23 -30.85
CA ASP A 977 -2.26 0.40 -32.05
C ASP A 977 -1.44 1.17 -33.09
N ALA A 978 -0.53 0.46 -33.76
CA ALA A 978 0.23 0.94 -34.90
C ALA A 978 -0.18 0.17 -36.16
N GLU A 979 -0.57 0.89 -37.21
CA GLU A 979 -0.90 0.34 -38.53
C GLU A 979 0.01 0.92 -39.62
N ILE A 980 0.68 0.07 -40.39
CA ILE A 980 1.46 0.48 -41.56
C ILE A 980 0.69 0.07 -42.81
N VAL A 981 0.26 1.07 -43.57
CA VAL A 981 -0.47 0.85 -44.83
C VAL A 981 0.51 0.99 -45.98
N CYS A 982 0.63 -0.05 -46.80
CA CYS A 982 1.45 -0.03 -48.00
C CYS A 982 0.60 0.24 -49.25
N GLU A 983 1.24 0.67 -50.33
CA GLU A 983 0.61 0.68 -51.65
C GLU A 983 0.23 -0.73 -52.09
N LYS A 984 -0.80 -0.81 -52.93
CA LYS A 984 -1.34 -2.10 -53.36
C LYS A 984 -0.35 -2.91 -54.22
N GLU A 985 0.46 -2.26 -55.06
CA GLU A 985 1.54 -2.86 -55.88
C GLU A 985 1.20 -4.23 -56.53
N GLY A 986 -0.03 -4.40 -57.01
CA GLY A 986 -0.49 -5.65 -57.63
C GLY A 986 -0.95 -6.75 -56.67
N ALA A 987 -0.87 -6.55 -55.35
CA ALA A 987 -1.48 -7.41 -54.35
C ALA A 987 -3.02 -7.41 -54.49
N TYR A 988 -3.66 -8.53 -54.15
CA TYR A 988 -5.12 -8.65 -54.25
C TYR A 988 -5.83 -7.74 -53.22
N LEU A 989 -5.32 -7.72 -51.98
CA LEU A 989 -5.74 -6.87 -50.87
C LEU A 989 -4.70 -5.77 -50.61
N LEU A 990 -5.14 -4.67 -50.00
CA LEU A 990 -4.24 -3.62 -49.51
C LEU A 990 -3.35 -4.22 -48.40
N PRO A 991 -2.01 -4.21 -48.53
CA PRO A 991 -1.14 -4.73 -47.49
C PRO A 991 -1.16 -3.79 -46.28
N VAL A 992 -1.64 -4.29 -45.14
CA VAL A 992 -1.71 -3.57 -43.86
C VAL A 992 -1.03 -4.40 -42.79
N TYR A 993 -0.07 -3.81 -42.10
CA TYR A 993 0.65 -4.44 -40.99
C TYR A 993 0.18 -3.79 -39.70
N ARG A 994 -0.21 -4.60 -38.72
CA ARG A 994 -0.74 -4.12 -37.44
C ARG A 994 0.10 -4.62 -36.30
N LYS A 995 0.34 -3.76 -35.32
CA LYS A 995 0.95 -4.11 -34.04
C LYS A 995 0.26 -3.34 -32.93
N THR A 996 -0.23 -4.06 -31.94
CA THR A 996 -0.65 -3.45 -30.67
C THR A 996 0.60 -3.22 -29.83
N LEU A 997 0.73 -2.01 -29.29
CA LEU A 997 1.83 -1.62 -28.41
C LEU A 997 1.37 -1.82 -26.96
N CYS A 998 2.01 -2.74 -26.25
CA CYS A 998 1.69 -3.06 -24.86
C CYS A 998 2.60 -2.32 -23.87
N PHE A 999 2.06 -2.02 -22.70
CA PHE A 999 2.83 -1.54 -21.55
C PHE A 999 2.58 -2.47 -20.33
N PRO A 1000 3.61 -3.12 -19.76
CA PRO A 1000 4.98 -3.31 -20.27
C PRO A 1000 4.99 -4.10 -21.58
N GLY A 1001 6.18 -4.36 -22.12
CA GLY A 1001 6.42 -5.19 -23.29
C GLY A 1001 7.07 -4.39 -24.41
N ASP A 1002 6.34 -3.42 -24.96
CA ASP A 1002 6.81 -2.57 -26.06
C ASP A 1002 7.25 -1.17 -25.62
N LEU A 1003 6.75 -0.72 -24.47
CA LEU A 1003 6.87 0.64 -23.97
C LEU A 1003 7.45 0.63 -22.55
N ASP A 1004 8.23 1.66 -22.24
CA ASP A 1004 8.59 2.10 -20.89
C ASP A 1004 7.75 3.33 -20.50
N TYR A 1005 7.77 3.70 -19.21
CA TYR A 1005 7.34 5.03 -18.78
C TYR A 1005 8.00 6.09 -19.64
N GLY A 1006 7.25 7.09 -20.11
CA GLY A 1006 7.77 8.13 -21.01
C GLY A 1006 8.74 9.10 -20.34
N PHE A 1007 9.04 8.93 -19.06
CA PHE A 1007 9.76 9.90 -18.25
C PHE A 1007 10.75 9.24 -17.29
N GLY A 1008 11.82 9.98 -17.02
CA GLY A 1008 12.96 9.57 -16.21
C GLY A 1008 12.74 9.72 -14.71
N ALA A 1009 13.76 9.34 -13.95
CA ALA A 1009 13.71 9.32 -12.48
C ALA A 1009 13.38 10.67 -11.83
N GLU A 1010 13.80 11.80 -12.44
CA GLU A 1010 13.53 13.15 -11.92
C GLU A 1010 12.03 13.52 -11.93
N VAL A 1011 11.22 12.86 -12.77
CA VAL A 1011 9.78 13.14 -12.89
C VAL A 1011 8.96 12.36 -11.86
N VAL A 1012 9.36 11.12 -11.54
CA VAL A 1012 8.57 10.15 -10.77
C VAL A 1012 9.35 9.51 -9.62
N ALA A 1013 10.15 10.28 -8.89
CA ALA A 1013 10.84 9.83 -7.69
C ALA A 1013 11.63 8.49 -7.83
N ASP A 1014 12.29 8.29 -8.98
CA ASP A 1014 13.05 7.07 -9.32
C ASP A 1014 12.21 5.78 -9.56
N PHE A 1015 10.88 5.87 -9.66
CA PHE A 1015 10.00 4.74 -10.03
C PHE A 1015 9.95 4.42 -11.53
N SER A 1016 10.74 5.15 -12.35
CA SER A 1016 10.80 4.91 -13.79
C SER A 1016 11.11 3.45 -14.11
N THR A 1017 10.39 2.90 -15.09
CA THR A 1017 10.57 1.50 -15.53
C THR A 1017 11.86 1.33 -16.33
N TYR A 1018 12.35 2.41 -16.94
CA TYR A 1018 13.62 2.42 -17.66
C TYR A 1018 14.81 2.65 -16.71
N LYS A 1019 15.90 1.90 -16.93
CA LYS A 1019 17.20 2.18 -16.34
C LYS A 1019 18.33 1.84 -17.32
N PRO A 1020 19.35 2.70 -17.47
CA PRO A 1020 20.50 2.40 -18.31
C PRO A 1020 21.18 1.09 -17.90
N GLY A 1021 21.42 0.20 -18.87
CA GLY A 1021 22.20 -1.03 -18.65
C GLY A 1021 21.44 -2.24 -18.07
N ALA A 1022 20.10 -2.21 -18.05
CA ALA A 1022 19.26 -3.35 -17.68
C ALA A 1022 19.64 -4.65 -18.41
N ALA A 1023 19.80 -5.76 -17.68
CA ALA A 1023 20.45 -6.99 -18.14
C ALA A 1023 19.55 -7.91 -19.00
N ARG A 1024 18.24 -7.60 -19.09
CA ARG A 1024 17.20 -8.30 -19.88
C ARG A 1024 17.39 -9.83 -19.93
N PRO A 1025 17.33 -10.50 -18.77
CA PRO A 1025 17.72 -11.89 -18.64
C PRO A 1025 16.66 -12.86 -19.16
N SER A 1026 17.07 -14.12 -19.25
CA SER A 1026 16.16 -15.25 -19.35
C SER A 1026 15.21 -15.32 -18.15
N VAL A 1027 13.89 -15.28 -18.38
CA VAL A 1027 12.92 -15.44 -17.29
C VAL A 1027 12.42 -16.86 -17.06
N LEU A 1028 12.58 -17.81 -17.98
CA LEU A 1028 12.02 -19.16 -17.76
C LEU A 1028 12.68 -19.87 -16.57
N PRO A 1029 11.91 -20.58 -15.72
CA PRO A 1029 12.44 -21.35 -14.59
C PRO A 1029 13.49 -22.37 -15.02
N PRO A 1030 14.70 -22.41 -14.45
CA PRO A 1030 15.61 -23.55 -14.60
C PRO A 1030 14.94 -24.91 -14.31
N LEU A 1031 15.54 -26.00 -14.81
CA LEU A 1031 15.05 -27.35 -14.51
C LEU A 1031 15.20 -27.62 -13.00
N GLY A 1032 14.11 -27.93 -12.32
CA GLY A 1032 14.09 -28.22 -10.87
C GLY A 1032 13.54 -27.09 -10.00
N GLU A 1033 13.34 -25.89 -10.55
CA GLU A 1033 12.64 -24.81 -9.85
C GLU A 1033 11.11 -24.96 -9.92
N THR A 1034 10.43 -24.35 -8.95
CA THR A 1034 8.96 -24.43 -8.78
C THR A 1034 8.21 -23.22 -9.32
N ASP A 1035 8.90 -22.11 -9.59
CA ASP A 1035 8.35 -20.88 -10.18
C ASP A 1035 9.42 -20.17 -11.02
N TYR A 1036 9.08 -19.05 -11.65
CA TYR A 1036 10.05 -18.17 -12.32
C TYR A 1036 11.03 -17.58 -11.29
N ALA A 1037 12.26 -17.30 -11.72
CA ALA A 1037 13.28 -16.71 -10.85
C ALA A 1037 12.91 -15.29 -10.42
N ASP A 1038 13.36 -14.89 -9.24
CA ASP A 1038 13.23 -13.52 -8.72
C ASP A 1038 11.78 -13.02 -8.74
N THR A 1039 10.86 -13.86 -8.27
CA THR A 1039 9.41 -13.62 -8.29
C THR A 1039 8.81 -13.14 -6.99
N VAL A 1040 9.63 -13.09 -5.94
CA VAL A 1040 9.22 -12.70 -4.59
C VAL A 1040 9.68 -11.27 -4.34
N PRO A 1041 8.79 -10.38 -3.88
CA PRO A 1041 9.18 -9.06 -3.39
C PRO A 1041 10.21 -9.14 -2.25
N PRO A 1042 11.08 -8.11 -2.08
CA PRO A 1042 11.13 -6.88 -2.86
C PRO A 1042 11.90 -6.99 -4.18
N VAL A 1043 12.44 -8.17 -4.51
CA VAL A 1043 13.23 -8.38 -5.75
C VAL A 1043 12.36 -8.27 -7.00
N TYR A 1044 11.10 -8.71 -6.88
CA TYR A 1044 10.06 -8.56 -7.88
C TYR A 1044 9.14 -7.38 -7.55
N PRO A 1045 8.70 -6.55 -8.51
CA PRO A 1045 9.13 -6.52 -9.91
C PRO A 1045 10.54 -5.93 -10.06
N THR A 1046 11.15 -6.14 -11.23
CA THR A 1046 12.46 -5.58 -11.58
C THR A 1046 12.45 -4.91 -12.95
N ARG A 1047 13.20 -3.80 -13.09
CA ARG A 1047 13.33 -2.98 -14.31
C ARG A 1047 13.76 -3.80 -15.54
N ASP A 1048 14.44 -4.92 -15.32
CA ASP A 1048 14.88 -5.82 -16.40
C ASP A 1048 13.72 -6.50 -17.17
N LEU A 1049 12.50 -6.51 -16.61
CA LEU A 1049 11.34 -7.20 -17.18
C LEU A 1049 10.42 -6.31 -18.03
N TRP A 1050 10.59 -4.98 -17.98
CA TRP A 1050 9.60 -4.01 -18.43
C TRP A 1050 9.52 -3.84 -19.95
N CYS A 1051 10.60 -3.40 -20.61
CA CYS A 1051 10.57 -3.12 -22.06
C CYS A 1051 11.56 -4.00 -22.83
N LYS A 1052 11.07 -4.64 -23.91
CA LYS A 1052 11.90 -5.46 -24.83
C LYS A 1052 12.52 -4.64 -25.95
N ASN A 1053 12.10 -3.40 -26.17
CA ASN A 1053 12.62 -2.52 -27.22
C ASN A 1053 13.82 -1.72 -26.73
N HIS A 1054 14.68 -1.25 -27.62
CA HIS A 1054 15.72 -0.32 -27.19
C HIS A 1054 15.04 0.96 -26.68
N ALA A 1055 15.53 1.49 -25.56
CA ALA A 1055 15.06 2.73 -24.98
C ALA A 1055 16.26 3.57 -24.54
N VAL A 1056 16.08 4.88 -24.47
CA VAL A 1056 17.08 5.82 -23.95
C VAL A 1056 16.38 6.93 -23.20
N GLU A 1057 16.93 7.33 -22.07
CA GLU A 1057 16.52 8.52 -21.36
C GLU A 1057 17.35 9.72 -21.83
N VAL A 1058 16.67 10.77 -22.27
CA VAL A 1058 17.25 12.06 -22.66
C VAL A 1058 16.37 13.16 -22.11
N GLY A 1059 16.95 14.16 -21.44
CA GLY A 1059 16.18 15.30 -20.94
C GLY A 1059 14.99 14.93 -20.06
N ASN A 1060 15.17 13.93 -19.18
CA ASN A 1060 14.14 13.32 -18.33
C ASN A 1060 12.93 12.70 -19.07
N THR A 1061 13.08 12.42 -20.36
CA THR A 1061 12.12 11.70 -21.19
C THR A 1061 12.73 10.40 -21.67
N VAL A 1062 11.99 9.30 -21.53
CA VAL A 1062 12.37 8.02 -22.09
C VAL A 1062 11.78 7.90 -23.50
N LEU A 1063 12.65 7.61 -24.45
CA LEU A 1063 12.33 7.38 -25.85
C LEU A 1063 12.51 5.89 -26.17
N ASN A 1064 11.46 5.25 -26.64
CA ASN A 1064 11.44 3.88 -27.13
C ASN A 1064 11.67 3.85 -28.64
N LEU A 1065 12.51 2.93 -29.11
CA LEU A 1065 12.69 2.65 -30.54
C LEU A 1065 11.77 1.51 -30.96
N LEU A 1066 10.67 1.86 -31.63
CA LEU A 1066 9.76 0.88 -32.22
C LEU A 1066 10.28 0.43 -33.58
N GLU A 1067 10.37 -0.87 -33.78
CA GLU A 1067 10.88 -1.50 -35.01
C GLU A 1067 9.75 -2.28 -35.70
N PHE A 1068 9.47 -1.94 -36.96
CA PHE A 1068 8.47 -2.63 -37.77
C PHE A 1068 9.12 -3.23 -39.02
N ASP A 1069 9.29 -4.55 -39.05
CA ASP A 1069 9.77 -5.31 -40.22
C ASP A 1069 8.58 -5.82 -41.05
N LEU A 1070 8.49 -5.36 -42.30
CA LEU A 1070 7.46 -5.74 -43.26
C LEU A 1070 7.73 -7.11 -43.91
N GLY A 1071 8.92 -7.69 -43.66
CA GLY A 1071 9.40 -8.96 -44.21
C GLY A 1071 9.94 -8.85 -45.65
N GLU A 1072 9.52 -7.84 -46.39
CA GLU A 1072 9.97 -7.52 -47.74
C GLU A 1072 9.87 -6.00 -48.00
N THR A 1073 10.60 -5.50 -48.99
CA THR A 1073 10.51 -4.09 -49.38
C THR A 1073 9.17 -3.79 -50.04
N ARG A 1074 8.43 -2.82 -49.49
CA ARG A 1074 7.16 -2.32 -50.04
C ARG A 1074 7.13 -0.80 -50.01
N THR A 1075 6.37 -0.17 -50.91
CA THR A 1075 6.10 1.27 -50.79
C THR A 1075 5.12 1.52 -49.65
N ILE A 1076 5.61 2.06 -48.55
CA ILE A 1076 4.80 2.46 -47.40
C ILE A 1076 4.09 3.76 -47.75
N LYS A 1077 2.76 3.75 -47.69
CA LYS A 1077 1.93 4.94 -47.87
C LYS A 1077 1.95 5.79 -46.60
N GLU A 1078 1.57 5.19 -45.47
CA GLU A 1078 1.43 5.89 -44.19
C GLU A 1078 1.60 4.95 -42.99
N LEU A 1079 2.06 5.51 -41.88
CA LEU A 1079 1.95 4.95 -40.53
C LEU A 1079 0.77 5.62 -39.83
N THR A 1080 -0.13 4.82 -39.27
CA THR A 1080 -1.23 5.27 -38.42
C THR A 1080 -0.99 4.81 -36.99
N LEU A 1081 -1.00 5.74 -36.03
CA LEU A 1081 -1.02 5.44 -34.60
C LEU A 1081 -2.39 5.80 -34.03
N LEU A 1082 -2.97 4.89 -33.26
CA LEU A 1082 -4.28 5.03 -32.63
C LEU A 1082 -4.13 4.91 -31.11
N ALA A 1083 -4.59 5.91 -30.36
CA ALA A 1083 -4.75 5.83 -28.92
C ALA A 1083 -6.03 5.06 -28.55
N LYS A 1084 -5.89 4.03 -27.70
CA LYS A 1084 -6.96 3.07 -27.34
C LYS A 1084 -7.50 3.23 -25.92
N ALA A 1085 -6.66 3.65 -24.97
CA ALA A 1085 -7.03 3.76 -23.56
C ALA A 1085 -7.41 5.19 -23.16
N SER A 1086 -8.21 5.37 -22.11
CA SER A 1086 -8.71 6.68 -21.66
C SER A 1086 -7.62 7.75 -21.52
N ASP A 1087 -6.48 7.36 -20.94
CA ASP A 1087 -5.38 8.27 -20.61
C ASP A 1087 -4.14 8.06 -21.51
N ALA A 1088 -4.27 7.26 -22.58
CA ALA A 1088 -3.18 7.06 -23.53
C ALA A 1088 -2.78 8.38 -24.21
N ALA A 1089 -1.54 8.79 -24.00
CA ALA A 1089 -0.91 9.93 -24.64
C ALA A 1089 0.53 9.58 -25.05
N GLY A 1090 0.99 10.06 -26.20
CA GLY A 1090 2.29 9.69 -26.74
C GLY A 1090 2.71 10.59 -27.90
N GLY A 1091 3.94 10.40 -28.39
CA GLY A 1091 4.48 11.24 -29.44
C GLY A 1091 5.59 10.61 -30.25
N VAL A 1092 5.59 10.88 -31.56
CA VAL A 1092 6.65 10.48 -32.48
C VAL A 1092 7.66 11.62 -32.63
N PHE A 1093 8.92 11.34 -32.29
CA PHE A 1093 10.03 12.30 -32.31
C PHE A 1093 10.92 12.15 -33.56
N GLY A 1094 10.85 10.99 -34.23
CA GLY A 1094 11.67 10.73 -35.42
C GLY A 1094 11.24 9.46 -36.14
N ILE A 1095 11.52 9.42 -37.45
CA ILE A 1095 11.24 8.27 -38.32
C ILE A 1095 12.47 7.96 -39.16
N ALA A 1096 12.82 6.69 -39.25
CA ALA A 1096 13.84 6.21 -40.18
C ALA A 1096 13.36 4.98 -40.94
N ILE A 1097 13.90 4.76 -42.13
CA ILE A 1097 13.59 3.60 -42.97
C ILE A 1097 14.86 2.89 -43.44
N CYS A 1098 14.74 1.59 -43.70
CA CYS A 1098 15.77 0.74 -44.31
C CYS A 1098 15.18 -0.16 -45.40
#